data_AF-A0AAN0SM65-F1
#
_entry.id   AF-A0AAN0SM65-F1
#
_cell.length_a   1.000
_cell.length_b   1.000
_cell.length_c   1.000
_cell.angle_alpha   90.00
_cell.angle_beta   90.00
_cell.angle_gamma   90.00
#
_symmetry.space_group_name_H-M   'P 1'
#
loop_
_entity.id
_entity.type
_entity.pdbx_description
1 polymer ?
#
loop_
_entity_poly.entity_id
_entity_poly.type
_entity_poly.pdbx_seq_one_letter_code
_entity_poly.pdbx_strand_id
1 'polypeptide(L)'
;MKKLVIYILLIFGAVVMLGPFIWMLLTSFKAPSEVQQWPPSFYTKNFAFSRDVKVILKPGVQRVAKGVSLREAYALKTAEENLLTITVNDDPFYRGTMTIPLKGARYATGVDVERVKELSSKSPVEFSWKTPEEFFEQFFIYYKSGADPYFQRAKLVNEILSSTEGALRTISQMKRFVNIRIKDEKERKRFLSFLETVSSELSSFQEKVLGMKSGTTLILSDEEIKKLYELLDGLQLEYSGDNPLVPVYRKNVASPFEEVKRNVSYYLEVSGFFQSVQKLAVEKDIVARSMKKDERKALFLKKIEDFPDRELVERLLEESENPVEDYVSLKEKELSEKHRVDLLTIASVKPVVSSLISLAQENGIETENFSQMISEMDVKLAESSAYKVLKSKLSQLDLGEEFLDEVASYLRNVAFLRKAYEDAMSSWKIVDAPDFVKEVRVKGGEVIEILLEGVPSVFLSDEPIDSVKLKFSFSEVLANIFQNYVDAWNAAPFPRYYFNTFFVATTTTLLEVVTASLAAYAFSWMVFPGRDFIFGLFLATMMIPGEVLLVPNFITISKLGWIDTYYALIIPWIVSVFAIFLLRQHFLTIPRELFDAAKIDGCSHWRFLWQMVVPLSKPAVITSALLKFVGSWNAFLWVLIVTNSEKYRTLPVGLQAFSSDVGTQYNLLMAAATFSILPVVILFIFTQKYFIQGIARTGLK
;
A
#
# COMPACT_ATOMS: atom_id res chain seq x y z
N MET A 1 -13.63 -35.68 -44.01
CA MET A 1 -14.50 -35.24 -42.90
C MET A 1 -14.05 -35.72 -41.52
N LYS A 2 -13.90 -37.03 -41.23
CA LYS A 2 -13.51 -37.51 -39.89
C LYS A 2 -12.23 -36.90 -39.30
N LYS A 3 -11.14 -36.80 -40.07
CA LYS A 3 -9.88 -36.16 -39.62
C LYS A 3 -10.04 -34.66 -39.33
N LEU A 4 -10.85 -33.95 -40.11
CA LEU A 4 -11.14 -32.53 -39.91
C LEU A 4 -11.86 -32.30 -38.59
N VAL A 5 -12.87 -33.12 -38.29
CA VAL A 5 -13.59 -33.07 -37.00
C VAL A 5 -12.65 -33.36 -35.84
N ILE A 6 -11.78 -34.37 -35.96
CA ILE A 6 -10.77 -34.67 -34.93
C ILE A 6 -9.82 -33.49 -34.71
N TYR A 7 -9.29 -32.87 -35.78
CA TYR A 7 -8.41 -31.71 -35.63
C TYR A 7 -9.12 -30.49 -35.04
N ILE A 8 -10.37 -30.24 -35.42
CA ILE A 8 -11.18 -29.16 -34.82
C ILE A 8 -11.36 -29.40 -33.32
N LEU A 9 -11.71 -30.62 -32.91
CA LEU A 9 -11.85 -30.98 -31.50
C LEU A 9 -10.53 -30.87 -30.73
N LEU A 10 -9.42 -31.30 -31.33
CA LEU A 10 -8.08 -31.19 -30.72
C LEU A 10 -7.64 -29.73 -30.58
N ILE A 11 -7.85 -28.89 -31.60
CA ILE A 11 -7.54 -27.46 -31.55
C ILE A 11 -8.41 -26.77 -30.50
N PHE A 12 -9.71 -27.07 -30.48
CA PHE A 12 -10.62 -26.54 -29.47
C PHE A 12 -10.18 -26.93 -28.05
N GLY A 13 -9.88 -28.22 -27.84
CA GLY A 13 -9.34 -28.71 -26.57
C GLY A 13 -8.03 -28.03 -26.19
N ALA A 14 -7.11 -27.82 -27.14
CA ALA A 14 -5.87 -27.11 -26.91
C ALA A 14 -6.09 -25.64 -26.53
N VAL A 15 -7.01 -24.93 -27.21
CA VAL A 15 -7.36 -23.54 -26.88
C VAL A 15 -7.96 -23.44 -25.49
N VAL A 16 -8.88 -24.33 -25.12
CA VAL A 16 -9.47 -24.36 -23.78
C VAL A 16 -8.41 -24.63 -22.70
N MET A 17 -7.48 -25.55 -22.95
CA MET A 17 -6.38 -25.89 -22.02
C MET A 17 -5.33 -24.78 -21.90
N LEU A 18 -5.01 -24.08 -23.00
CA LEU A 18 -4.02 -23.00 -23.02
C LEU A 18 -4.59 -21.66 -22.57
N GLY A 19 -5.91 -21.47 -22.63
CA GLY A 19 -6.59 -20.22 -22.25
C GLY A 19 -6.16 -19.67 -20.90
N PRO A 20 -6.21 -20.45 -19.80
CA PRO A 20 -5.74 -19.99 -18.48
C PRO A 20 -4.26 -19.59 -18.45
N PHE A 21 -3.41 -20.28 -19.19
CA PHE A 21 -1.97 -19.98 -19.26
C PHE A 21 -1.70 -18.68 -20.03
N ILE A 22 -2.39 -18.48 -21.16
CA ILE A 22 -2.34 -17.24 -21.92
C ILE A 22 -2.86 -16.08 -21.08
N TRP A 23 -3.96 -16.28 -20.36
CA TRP A 23 -4.52 -15.26 -19.47
C TRP A 23 -3.57 -14.90 -18.33
N MET A 24 -2.95 -15.90 -17.70
CA MET A 24 -1.91 -15.70 -16.68
C MET A 24 -0.76 -14.85 -17.23
N LEU A 25 -0.22 -15.20 -18.41
CA LEU A 25 0.89 -14.49 -19.02
C LEU A 25 0.52 -13.09 -19.53
N LEU A 26 -0.71 -12.86 -19.98
CA LEU A 26 -1.16 -11.51 -20.32
C LEU A 26 -1.36 -10.66 -19.06
N THR A 27 -1.90 -11.25 -17.99
CA THR A 27 -2.17 -10.56 -16.73
C THR A 27 -0.90 -10.22 -15.98
N SER A 28 0.17 -11.01 -16.12
CA SER A 28 1.47 -10.68 -15.54
C SER A 28 2.09 -9.40 -16.11
N PHE A 29 1.68 -8.94 -17.29
CA PHE A 29 2.14 -7.67 -17.88
C PHE A 29 1.21 -6.49 -17.60
N LYS A 30 0.01 -6.72 -17.05
CA LYS A 30 -1.00 -5.66 -16.83
C LYS A 30 -0.68 -4.79 -15.63
N ALA A 31 -1.09 -3.54 -15.69
CA ALA A 31 -1.07 -2.66 -14.53
C ALA A 31 -2.19 -3.06 -13.53
N PRO A 32 -2.05 -2.74 -12.23
CA PRO A 32 -3.00 -3.15 -11.19
C PRO A 32 -4.47 -2.81 -11.50
N SER A 33 -4.74 -1.57 -11.94
CA SER A 33 -6.10 -1.12 -12.29
C SER A 33 -6.70 -1.93 -13.44
N GLU A 34 -5.85 -2.37 -14.38
CA GLU A 34 -6.29 -3.10 -15.56
C GLU A 34 -6.73 -4.54 -15.27
N VAL A 35 -6.25 -5.11 -14.16
CA VAL A 35 -6.65 -6.45 -13.73
C VAL A 35 -8.01 -6.42 -13.03
N GLN A 36 -8.36 -5.29 -12.41
CA GLN A 36 -9.61 -5.11 -11.67
C GLN A 36 -10.75 -4.56 -12.53
N GLN A 37 -10.46 -4.06 -13.73
CA GLN A 37 -11.49 -3.49 -14.61
C GLN A 37 -12.41 -4.57 -15.23
N TRP A 38 -13.68 -4.23 -15.38
CA TRP A 38 -14.66 -5.03 -16.10
C TRP A 38 -15.33 -4.20 -17.21
N PRO A 39 -15.40 -4.67 -18.46
CA PRO A 39 -14.92 -5.97 -18.95
C PRO A 39 -13.39 -6.10 -18.95
N PRO A 40 -12.83 -7.32 -18.90
CA PRO A 40 -11.38 -7.50 -18.82
C PRO A 40 -10.69 -7.03 -20.09
N SER A 41 -9.65 -6.19 -19.96
CA SER A 41 -8.85 -5.79 -21.12
C SER A 41 -7.90 -6.91 -21.56
N PHE A 42 -7.73 -7.08 -22.87
CA PHE A 42 -6.73 -7.98 -23.47
C PHE A 42 -5.41 -7.28 -23.82
N TYR A 43 -5.38 -5.94 -23.80
CA TYR A 43 -4.19 -5.12 -24.00
C TYR A 43 -3.77 -4.47 -22.68
N THR A 44 -2.50 -4.11 -22.53
CA THR A 44 -2.00 -3.38 -21.34
C THR A 44 -1.48 -1.99 -21.69
N LYS A 45 -1.79 -1.02 -20.82
CA LYS A 45 -1.22 0.33 -20.78
C LYS A 45 0.31 0.32 -20.72
N ASN A 46 0.94 -0.74 -20.21
CA ASN A 46 2.41 -0.83 -20.09
C ASN A 46 3.14 -0.86 -21.45
N PHE A 47 2.45 -1.18 -22.55
CA PHE A 47 3.02 -1.08 -23.91
C PHE A 47 3.01 0.35 -24.49
N ALA A 48 2.34 1.30 -23.83
CA ALA A 48 2.18 2.65 -24.37
C ALA A 48 3.45 3.50 -24.20
N PHE A 49 3.81 4.26 -25.24
CA PHE A 49 4.88 5.26 -25.19
C PHE A 49 4.47 6.56 -24.49
N SER A 50 3.18 6.74 -24.25
CA SER A 50 2.65 7.87 -23.48
C SER A 50 1.44 7.45 -22.67
N ARG A 51 1.27 8.04 -21.49
CA ARG A 51 0.14 7.77 -20.59
C ARG A 51 -0.28 9.06 -19.91
N ASP A 52 -1.57 9.37 -19.98
CA ASP A 52 -2.16 10.42 -19.16
C ASP A 52 -2.58 9.78 -17.82
N VAL A 53 -1.94 10.23 -16.75
CA VAL A 53 -2.15 9.73 -15.40
C VAL A 53 -3.08 10.67 -14.68
N LYS A 54 -4.23 10.17 -14.22
CA LYS A 54 -5.14 10.97 -13.42
C LYS A 54 -4.51 11.29 -12.09
N VAL A 55 -4.59 12.55 -11.68
CA VAL A 55 -4.04 13.01 -10.41
C VAL A 55 -5.05 13.85 -9.66
N ILE A 56 -4.79 14.03 -8.37
CA ILE A 56 -5.54 14.87 -7.47
C ILE A 56 -4.50 15.70 -6.71
N LEU A 57 -4.63 17.01 -6.78
CA LEU A 57 -3.86 17.91 -5.93
C LEU A 57 -4.17 17.61 -4.46
N LYS A 58 -3.13 17.35 -3.69
CA LYS A 58 -3.23 17.35 -2.24
C LYS A 58 -1.99 18.07 -1.71
N PRO A 59 -2.05 19.20 -0.99
CA PRO A 59 -0.85 19.79 -0.37
C PRO A 59 -0.02 18.80 0.52
N GLY A 60 1.09 19.22 1.15
CA GLY A 60 2.08 18.31 1.79
C GLY A 60 1.60 17.52 3.03
N VAL A 61 2.20 16.35 3.33
CA VAL A 61 1.68 15.29 4.24
C VAL A 61 2.55 15.03 5.48
N GLN A 62 1.90 14.71 6.63
CA GLN A 62 2.28 13.56 7.48
C GLN A 62 1.04 12.76 7.99
N ARG A 63 1.21 11.46 8.26
CA ARG A 63 0.19 10.40 8.46
C ARG A 63 -0.52 10.44 9.83
N VAL A 64 -1.83 10.12 9.87
CA VAL A 64 -2.49 9.48 11.04
C VAL A 64 -3.42 8.34 10.61
N ALA A 65 -3.44 7.28 11.41
CA ALA A 65 -4.27 6.09 11.27
C ALA A 65 -5.74 6.35 11.62
N LYS A 66 -6.63 5.87 10.74
CA LYS A 66 -8.10 5.80 10.85
C LYS A 66 -8.84 7.12 11.01
N GLY A 67 -9.46 7.52 9.89
CA GLY A 67 -10.64 8.39 9.85
C GLY A 67 -10.34 9.86 9.63
N VAL A 68 -9.82 10.22 8.45
CA VAL A 68 -9.60 11.61 8.02
C VAL A 68 -9.72 11.69 6.48
N SER A 69 -10.41 12.70 5.93
CA SER A 69 -10.60 12.92 4.49
C SER A 69 -9.38 13.59 3.82
N LEU A 70 -9.26 13.49 2.49
CA LEU A 70 -8.08 13.94 1.71
C LEU A 70 -7.74 15.45 1.82
N ARG A 71 -8.69 16.24 2.31
CA ARG A 71 -8.59 17.69 2.50
C ARG A 71 -7.94 18.02 3.85
N GLU A 72 -8.04 17.12 4.83
CA GLU A 72 -7.78 17.33 6.26
C GLU A 72 -6.32 17.14 6.71
N ALA A 73 -5.42 16.70 5.83
CA ALA A 73 -4.02 16.45 6.19
C ALA A 73 -3.13 17.72 6.18
N TYR A 74 -3.67 18.92 5.89
CA TYR A 74 -2.90 20.17 5.68
C TYR A 74 -2.45 20.96 6.90
N ALA A 75 -2.38 20.34 8.07
CA ALA A 75 -2.10 21.09 9.29
C ALA A 75 -1.11 20.40 10.24
N LEU A 76 -0.08 19.71 9.72
CA LEU A 76 0.99 19.19 10.58
C LEU A 76 2.36 19.67 10.09
N LYS A 77 2.81 20.71 10.80
CA LYS A 77 4.08 21.42 10.70
C LYS A 77 5.26 20.45 10.58
N THR A 78 5.95 20.49 9.45
CA THR A 78 7.39 20.19 9.42
C THR A 78 8.11 21.52 9.25
N ALA A 79 9.15 21.75 10.04
CA ALA A 79 9.86 23.03 10.14
C ALA A 79 10.61 23.44 8.86
N GLU A 80 10.41 22.76 7.72
CA GLU A 80 11.13 23.03 6.47
C GLU A 80 10.25 22.79 5.24
N GLU A 81 10.40 23.72 4.29
CA GLU A 81 10.07 23.64 2.87
C GLU A 81 8.60 23.86 2.44
N ASN A 82 8.44 24.88 1.61
CA ASN A 82 7.21 25.27 0.94
C ASN A 82 6.89 24.28 -0.20
N LEU A 83 6.04 23.29 0.10
CA LEU A 83 5.86 22.09 -0.72
C LEU A 83 4.45 22.03 -1.33
N LEU A 84 4.37 21.82 -2.65
CA LEU A 84 3.16 21.44 -3.36
C LEU A 84 3.14 19.92 -3.55
N THR A 85 2.03 19.26 -3.25
CA THR A 85 1.92 17.81 -3.43
C THR A 85 0.76 17.47 -4.38
N ILE A 86 0.96 16.42 -5.18
CA ILE A 86 0.00 15.92 -6.16
C ILE A 86 -0.02 14.40 -5.99
N THR A 87 -1.18 13.82 -5.71
CA THR A 87 -1.33 12.37 -5.61
C THR A 87 -1.89 11.78 -6.89
N VAL A 88 -1.34 10.64 -7.28
CA VAL A 88 -1.79 9.83 -8.39
C VAL A 88 -3.08 9.09 -8.00
N ASN A 89 -4.12 9.27 -8.81
CA ASN A 89 -5.39 8.55 -8.71
C ASN A 89 -5.57 7.61 -9.91
N ASP A 90 -4.51 6.87 -10.21
CA ASP A 90 -4.38 5.90 -11.30
C ASP A 90 -3.25 4.91 -10.94
N ASP A 91 -2.84 4.06 -11.87
CA ASP A 91 -1.68 3.18 -11.67
C ASP A 91 -0.39 3.98 -11.39
N PRO A 92 0.45 3.54 -10.43
CA PRO A 92 1.70 4.22 -10.12
C PRO A 92 2.66 4.23 -11.33
N PHE A 93 3.63 5.15 -11.31
CA PHE A 93 4.70 5.22 -12.32
C PHE A 93 6.07 5.47 -11.70
N TYR A 94 7.11 4.91 -12.32
CA TYR A 94 8.48 4.95 -11.76
C TYR A 94 9.50 5.56 -12.72
N ARG A 95 9.11 5.83 -13.98
CA ARG A 95 9.99 6.13 -15.11
C ARG A 95 9.34 7.13 -16.07
N GLY A 96 10.10 7.56 -17.06
CA GLY A 96 9.63 8.44 -18.12
C GLY A 96 9.92 9.91 -17.87
N THR A 97 9.38 10.73 -18.77
CA THR A 97 9.34 12.18 -18.68
C THR A 97 7.91 12.60 -18.38
N MET A 98 7.76 13.29 -17.26
CA MET A 98 6.53 13.81 -16.71
C MET A 98 6.33 15.26 -17.13
N THR A 99 5.11 15.61 -17.50
CA THR A 99 4.69 17.00 -17.76
C THR A 99 3.46 17.29 -16.92
N ILE A 100 3.61 18.23 -15.99
CA ILE A 100 2.54 18.72 -15.12
C ILE A 100 2.05 20.04 -15.73
N PRO A 101 0.79 20.09 -16.19
CA PRO A 101 0.23 21.31 -16.77
C PRO A 101 0.11 22.37 -15.68
N LEU A 102 0.94 23.41 -15.76
CA LEU A 102 0.93 24.53 -14.82
C LEU A 102 0.91 25.87 -15.57
N LYS A 103 1.24 25.87 -16.86
CA LYS A 103 1.21 27.08 -17.70
C LYS A 103 -0.19 27.70 -17.68
N GLY A 104 -0.25 28.97 -17.31
CA GLY A 104 -1.50 29.73 -17.19
C GLY A 104 -2.07 29.80 -15.77
N ALA A 105 -1.65 28.90 -14.86
CA ALA A 105 -2.05 28.95 -13.45
C ALA A 105 -1.62 30.30 -12.83
N ARG A 106 -2.43 30.79 -11.90
CA ARG A 106 -2.19 32.06 -11.21
C ARG A 106 -1.48 31.86 -9.88
N TYR A 107 -0.66 32.82 -9.45
CA TYR A 107 -0.01 32.77 -8.15
C TYR A 107 0.31 34.15 -7.57
N ALA A 108 0.74 34.17 -6.30
CA ALA A 108 1.27 35.34 -5.61
C ALA A 108 2.59 34.97 -4.90
N THR A 109 3.53 35.91 -4.86
CA THR A 109 4.81 35.76 -4.13
C THR A 109 4.75 36.30 -2.70
N GLY A 110 3.68 37.02 -2.36
CA GLY A 110 3.47 37.61 -1.03
C GLY A 110 2.22 38.46 -1.00
N VAL A 111 1.74 38.74 0.21
CA VAL A 111 0.50 39.48 0.47
C VAL A 111 0.74 40.57 1.50
N ASP A 112 0.05 41.70 1.36
CA ASP A 112 0.09 42.78 2.33
C ASP A 112 -0.43 42.32 3.71
N VAL A 113 0.48 42.26 4.68
CA VAL A 113 0.22 41.82 6.05
C VAL A 113 -0.81 42.70 6.74
N GLU A 114 -0.83 44.01 6.49
CA GLU A 114 -1.76 44.92 7.16
C GLU A 114 -3.20 44.68 6.69
N ARG A 115 -3.39 44.39 5.40
CA ARG A 115 -4.69 43.98 4.87
C ARG A 115 -5.16 42.65 5.45
N VAL A 116 -4.25 41.70 5.66
CA VAL A 116 -4.57 40.41 6.30
C VAL A 116 -4.91 40.59 7.78
N LYS A 117 -4.22 41.47 8.51
CA LYS A 117 -4.58 41.83 9.89
C LYS A 117 -5.98 42.45 9.98
N GLU A 118 -6.32 43.34 9.04
CA GLU A 118 -7.66 43.92 8.97
C GLU A 118 -8.73 42.84 8.76
N LEU A 119 -8.51 41.92 7.82
CA LEU A 119 -9.40 40.79 7.58
C LEU A 119 -9.50 39.90 8.83
N SER A 120 -8.37 39.48 9.41
CA SER A 120 -8.34 38.66 10.61
C SER A 120 -9.08 39.29 11.78
N SER A 121 -9.07 40.63 11.92
CA SER A 121 -9.79 41.34 12.99
C SER A 121 -11.32 41.26 12.87
N LYS A 122 -11.83 41.05 11.65
CA LYS A 122 -13.26 40.87 11.36
C LYS A 122 -13.70 39.41 11.49
N SER A 123 -12.78 38.49 11.79
CA SER A 123 -13.06 37.07 11.75
C SER A 123 -14.05 36.65 12.84
N PRO A 124 -15.03 35.78 12.52
CA PRO A 124 -15.89 35.15 13.52
C PRO A 124 -15.14 34.18 14.45
N VAL A 125 -13.93 33.75 14.08
CA VAL A 125 -13.12 32.76 14.81
C VAL A 125 -11.68 33.26 14.92
N GLU A 126 -11.01 32.93 16.02
CA GLU A 126 -9.60 33.28 16.21
C GLU A 126 -8.69 32.28 15.47
N PHE A 127 -7.84 32.81 14.60
CA PHE A 127 -6.80 32.03 13.90
C PHE A 127 -5.44 32.36 14.52
N SER A 128 -4.66 31.32 14.85
CA SER A 128 -3.26 31.48 15.27
C SER A 128 -2.37 31.46 14.03
N TRP A 129 -1.77 32.60 13.71
CA TRP A 129 -0.92 32.77 12.52
C TRP A 129 0.17 33.81 12.78
N LYS A 130 1.31 33.64 12.11
CA LYS A 130 2.47 34.53 12.12
C LYS A 130 2.73 35.16 10.75
N THR A 131 2.32 34.49 9.68
CA THR A 131 2.48 34.98 8.30
C THR A 131 1.14 34.97 7.56
N PRO A 132 0.97 35.79 6.50
CA PRO A 132 -0.23 35.77 5.66
C PRO A 132 -0.59 34.38 5.14
N GLU A 133 0.40 33.57 4.80
CA GLU A 133 0.25 32.19 4.32
C GLU A 133 -0.44 31.33 5.38
N GLU A 134 0.09 31.34 6.61
CA GLU A 134 -0.50 30.62 7.74
C GLU A 134 -1.94 31.05 7.99
N PHE A 135 -2.26 32.34 7.87
CA PHE A 135 -3.65 32.82 7.99
C PHE A 135 -4.58 32.19 6.95
N PHE A 136 -4.20 32.22 5.67
CA PHE A 136 -5.03 31.65 4.60
C PHE A 136 -5.15 30.14 4.72
N GLU A 137 -4.08 29.44 5.11
CA GLU A 137 -4.11 28.01 5.41
C GLU A 137 -5.14 27.71 6.50
N GLN A 138 -5.02 28.34 7.67
CA GLN A 138 -5.96 28.14 8.78
C GLN A 138 -7.40 28.54 8.40
N PHE A 139 -7.56 29.60 7.63
CA PHE A 139 -8.85 30.06 7.12
C PHE A 139 -9.51 29.02 6.21
N PHE A 140 -8.80 28.51 5.20
CA PHE A 140 -9.35 27.49 4.31
C PHE A 140 -9.51 26.14 5.01
N ILE A 141 -8.65 25.82 5.99
CA ILE A 141 -8.84 24.68 6.87
C ILE A 141 -10.18 24.81 7.58
N TYR A 142 -10.46 25.90 8.28
CA TYR A 142 -11.71 26.04 9.02
C TYR A 142 -12.96 26.04 8.12
N TYR A 143 -12.94 26.82 7.03
CA TYR A 143 -14.16 27.00 6.23
C TYR A 143 -14.42 25.85 5.27
N LYS A 144 -13.36 25.36 4.64
CA LYS A 144 -13.44 24.50 3.47
C LYS A 144 -12.80 23.15 3.70
N SER A 145 -12.03 22.93 4.75
CA SER A 145 -11.35 21.66 5.00
C SER A 145 -11.42 21.24 6.47
N GLY A 146 -10.51 20.39 6.94
CA GLY A 146 -10.53 19.92 8.33
C GLY A 146 -11.65 18.92 8.62
N ALA A 147 -11.58 18.28 9.79
CA ALA A 147 -12.46 17.15 10.14
C ALA A 147 -13.93 17.54 10.21
N ASP A 148 -14.17 18.84 10.35
CA ASP A 148 -15.48 19.45 10.51
C ASP A 148 -15.51 20.86 9.86
N PRO A 149 -15.48 20.95 8.51
CA PRO A 149 -15.46 22.24 7.81
C PRO A 149 -16.77 23.00 8.03
N TYR A 150 -16.70 24.33 8.16
CA TYR A 150 -17.91 25.17 8.26
C TYR A 150 -18.87 24.97 7.07
N PHE A 151 -18.36 24.90 5.83
CA PHE A 151 -19.17 24.70 4.61
C PHE A 151 -19.47 23.24 4.28
N GLN A 152 -19.34 22.32 5.24
CA GLN A 152 -19.78 20.94 5.04
C GLN A 152 -21.28 20.94 4.71
N ARG A 153 -21.62 20.43 3.51
CA ARG A 153 -22.95 20.58 2.90
C ARG A 153 -24.05 20.07 3.83
N ALA A 154 -23.92 18.83 4.29
CA ALA A 154 -24.94 18.20 5.12
C ALA A 154 -25.15 18.94 6.45
N LYS A 155 -24.06 19.38 7.10
CA LYS A 155 -24.11 20.06 8.40
C LYS A 155 -24.73 21.45 8.28
N LEU A 156 -24.15 22.32 7.45
CA LEU A 156 -24.59 23.71 7.31
C LEU A 156 -26.02 23.82 6.78
N VAL A 157 -26.38 23.04 5.77
CA VAL A 157 -27.74 23.05 5.22
C VAL A 157 -28.76 22.60 6.27
N ASN A 158 -28.48 21.55 7.03
CA ASN A 158 -29.40 21.10 8.09
C ASN A 158 -29.48 22.11 9.25
N GLU A 159 -28.38 22.78 9.61
CA GLU A 159 -28.36 23.83 10.63
C GLU A 159 -29.22 25.03 10.22
N ILE A 160 -29.09 25.50 8.98
CA ILE A 160 -29.90 26.60 8.45
C ILE A 160 -31.38 26.20 8.40
N LEU A 161 -31.70 24.99 7.94
CA LEU A 161 -33.08 24.50 7.92
C LEU A 161 -33.66 24.40 9.34
N SER A 162 -32.90 23.90 10.31
CA SER A 162 -33.33 23.83 11.71
C SER A 162 -33.56 25.21 12.33
N SER A 163 -32.65 26.15 12.08
CA SER A 163 -32.82 27.56 12.47
C SER A 163 -34.05 28.20 11.84
N THR A 164 -34.37 27.86 10.59
CA THR A 164 -35.57 28.34 9.89
C THR A 164 -36.85 27.77 10.47
N GLU A 165 -36.91 26.47 10.75
CA GLU A 165 -38.04 25.86 11.45
C GLU A 165 -38.23 26.42 12.86
N GLY A 166 -37.14 26.64 13.58
CA GLY A 166 -37.12 27.29 14.90
C GLY A 166 -37.69 28.70 14.84
N ALA A 167 -37.19 29.52 13.90
CA ALA A 167 -37.64 30.88 13.68
C ALA A 167 -39.14 30.96 13.30
N LEU A 168 -39.61 30.13 12.37
CA LEU A 168 -41.02 30.06 11.98
C LEU A 168 -41.92 29.66 13.17
N ARG A 169 -41.46 28.70 14.00
CA ARG A 169 -42.15 28.31 15.22
C ARG A 169 -42.21 29.45 16.23
N THR A 170 -41.11 30.17 16.44
CA THR A 170 -41.06 31.34 17.31
C THR A 170 -41.99 32.44 16.80
N ILE A 171 -41.98 32.77 15.51
CA ILE A 171 -42.89 33.75 14.91
C ILE A 171 -44.35 33.36 15.15
N SER A 172 -44.71 32.10 14.93
CA SER A 172 -46.06 31.57 15.17
C SER A 172 -46.49 31.71 16.64
N GLN A 173 -45.59 31.43 17.59
CA GLN A 173 -45.83 31.66 19.01
C GLN A 173 -45.98 33.15 19.34
N MET A 174 -45.10 33.99 18.81
CA MET A 174 -45.10 35.43 19.06
C MET A 174 -46.41 36.07 18.62
N LYS A 175 -46.94 35.71 17.43
CA LYS A 175 -48.25 36.19 16.93
C LYS A 175 -49.38 36.02 17.96
N ARG A 176 -49.36 34.96 18.78
CA ARG A 176 -50.36 34.73 19.85
C ARG A 176 -50.22 35.69 21.03
N PHE A 177 -49.00 36.14 21.32
CA PHE A 177 -48.70 37.04 22.44
C PHE A 177 -48.72 38.52 22.06
N VAL A 178 -48.69 38.86 20.76
CA VAL A 178 -48.72 40.25 20.28
C VAL A 178 -49.92 41.03 20.85
N ASN A 179 -51.12 40.44 20.81
CA ASN A 179 -52.34 41.06 21.35
C ASN A 179 -52.32 41.28 22.88
N ILE A 180 -51.50 40.50 23.60
CA ILE A 180 -51.42 40.52 25.07
C ILE A 180 -50.30 41.45 25.54
N ARG A 181 -49.17 41.47 24.83
CA ARG A 181 -47.93 42.14 25.26
C ARG A 181 -47.74 43.55 24.67
N ILE A 182 -48.36 43.86 23.54
CA ILE A 182 -48.24 45.19 22.88
C ILE A 182 -49.52 45.99 23.09
N LYS A 183 -49.43 47.05 23.91
CA LYS A 183 -50.59 47.90 24.27
C LYS A 183 -50.98 48.88 23.15
N ASP A 184 -50.02 49.41 22.41
CA ASP A 184 -50.26 50.31 21.28
C ASP A 184 -50.82 49.54 20.06
N GLU A 185 -52.00 49.92 19.58
CA GLU A 185 -52.67 49.29 18.44
C GLU A 185 -51.92 49.51 17.11
N LYS A 186 -51.29 50.67 16.94
CA LYS A 186 -50.55 51.00 15.70
C LYS A 186 -49.28 50.14 15.61
N GLU A 187 -48.53 50.06 16.69
CA GLU A 187 -47.35 49.20 16.80
C GLU A 187 -47.70 47.71 16.68
N ARG A 188 -48.83 47.29 17.24
CA ARG A 188 -49.33 45.92 17.12
C ARG A 188 -49.59 45.51 15.66
N LYS A 189 -50.32 46.34 14.89
CA LYS A 189 -50.60 46.07 13.48
C LYS A 189 -49.31 46.07 12.65
N ARG A 190 -48.40 47.01 12.93
CA ARG A 190 -47.09 47.11 12.28
C ARG A 190 -46.24 45.85 12.52
N PHE A 191 -46.12 45.41 13.77
CA PHE A 191 -45.33 44.25 14.13
C PHE A 191 -45.92 42.94 13.60
N LEU A 192 -47.25 42.79 13.58
CA LEU A 192 -47.90 41.61 12.97
C LEU A 192 -47.64 41.51 11.46
N SER A 193 -47.78 42.63 10.73
CA SER A 193 -47.51 42.68 9.29
C SER A 193 -46.03 42.37 8.99
N PHE A 194 -45.12 42.86 9.83
CA PHE A 194 -43.71 42.50 9.76
C PHE A 194 -43.49 40.99 9.98
N LEU A 195 -44.06 40.40 11.03
CA LEU A 195 -43.95 38.96 11.31
C LEU A 195 -44.56 38.09 10.20
N GLU A 196 -45.61 38.55 9.51
CA GLU A 196 -46.16 37.86 8.34
C GLU A 196 -45.20 37.90 7.15
N THR A 197 -44.63 39.06 6.87
CA THR A 197 -43.63 39.23 5.79
C THR A 197 -42.42 38.34 6.03
N VAL A 198 -41.82 38.42 7.22
CA VAL A 198 -40.66 37.59 7.61
C VAL A 198 -41.00 36.11 7.55
N SER A 199 -42.19 35.69 8.00
CA SER A 199 -42.60 34.29 7.93
C SER A 199 -42.69 33.78 6.49
N SER A 200 -43.18 34.60 5.55
CA SER A 200 -43.23 34.24 4.12
C SER A 200 -41.83 34.19 3.51
N GLU A 201 -40.98 35.16 3.82
CA GLU A 201 -39.59 35.21 3.35
C GLU A 201 -38.80 34.00 3.84
N LEU A 202 -38.90 33.66 5.12
CA LEU A 202 -38.25 32.48 5.70
C LEU A 202 -38.76 31.17 5.10
N SER A 203 -40.06 31.07 4.79
CA SER A 203 -40.61 29.88 4.12
C SER A 203 -40.05 29.72 2.69
N SER A 204 -39.96 30.82 1.93
CA SER A 204 -39.34 30.80 0.60
C SER A 204 -37.85 30.51 0.66
N PHE A 205 -37.15 31.07 1.66
CA PHE A 205 -35.74 30.79 1.92
C PHE A 205 -35.51 29.33 2.25
N GLN A 206 -36.35 28.72 3.10
CA GLN A 206 -36.29 27.30 3.44
C GLN A 206 -36.36 26.41 2.19
N GLU A 207 -37.31 26.68 1.29
CA GLU A 207 -37.48 25.92 0.04
C GLU A 207 -36.25 25.99 -0.86
N LYS A 208 -35.66 27.19 -0.99
CA LYS A 208 -34.44 27.40 -1.80
C LYS A 208 -33.21 26.72 -1.18
N VAL A 209 -33.05 26.79 0.13
CA VAL A 209 -31.93 26.12 0.86
C VAL A 209 -32.07 24.61 0.81
N LEU A 210 -33.30 24.06 0.85
CA LEU A 210 -33.54 22.63 0.72
C LEU A 210 -32.98 22.06 -0.59
N GLY A 211 -33.05 22.84 -1.67
CA GLY A 211 -32.45 22.49 -2.97
C GLY A 211 -30.94 22.34 -2.94
N MET A 212 -30.23 22.92 -1.97
CA MET A 212 -28.77 22.81 -1.84
C MET A 212 -28.33 21.47 -1.22
N LYS A 213 -29.27 20.64 -0.74
CA LYS A 213 -28.99 19.33 -0.15
C LYS A 213 -28.57 18.27 -1.18
N SER A 214 -28.94 18.44 -2.45
CA SER A 214 -28.78 17.43 -3.51
C SER A 214 -27.47 17.49 -4.31
N GLY A 215 -26.48 18.29 -3.89
CA GLY A 215 -25.22 18.45 -4.62
C GLY A 215 -24.30 17.21 -4.60
N THR A 216 -23.37 17.16 -5.55
CA THR A 216 -22.45 16.02 -5.77
C THR A 216 -21.19 16.05 -4.90
N THR A 217 -20.92 17.17 -4.22
CA THR A 217 -19.74 17.38 -3.39
C THR A 217 -20.08 17.40 -1.90
N LEU A 218 -19.17 16.92 -1.05
CA LEU A 218 -19.33 16.96 0.42
C LEU A 218 -19.39 18.40 0.96
N ILE A 219 -18.76 19.34 0.27
CA ILE A 219 -18.55 20.72 0.70
C ILE A 219 -19.13 21.64 -0.38
N LEU A 220 -19.80 22.73 0.03
CA LEU A 220 -20.41 23.67 -0.91
C LEU A 220 -19.34 24.30 -1.82
N SER A 221 -19.63 24.37 -3.12
CA SER A 221 -18.81 25.10 -4.10
C SER A 221 -18.85 26.61 -3.85
N ASP A 222 -17.90 27.36 -4.42
CA ASP A 222 -17.85 28.81 -4.24
C ASP A 222 -19.08 29.50 -4.86
N GLU A 223 -19.59 28.99 -5.98
CA GLU A 223 -20.85 29.43 -6.58
C GLU A 223 -22.05 29.17 -5.66
N GLU A 224 -22.10 28.01 -4.99
CA GLU A 224 -23.16 27.69 -4.03
C GLU A 224 -23.09 28.59 -2.80
N ILE A 225 -21.89 28.88 -2.28
CA ILE A 225 -21.72 29.78 -1.14
C ILE A 225 -22.15 31.21 -1.49
N LYS A 226 -21.79 31.68 -2.70
CA LYS A 226 -22.25 32.99 -3.19
C LYS A 226 -23.77 33.05 -3.31
N LYS A 227 -24.41 32.01 -3.86
CA LYS A 227 -25.89 31.91 -3.89
C LYS A 227 -26.50 31.92 -2.49
N LEU A 228 -25.89 31.20 -1.53
CA LEU A 228 -26.35 31.21 -0.14
C LEU A 228 -26.28 32.61 0.47
N TYR A 229 -25.22 33.37 0.20
CA TYR A 229 -25.11 34.77 0.62
C TYR A 229 -26.22 35.63 0.04
N GLU A 230 -26.48 35.55 -1.26
CA GLU A 230 -27.55 36.31 -1.92
C GLU A 230 -28.93 36.01 -1.31
N LEU A 231 -29.19 34.75 -0.95
CA LEU A 231 -30.41 34.34 -0.26
C LEU A 231 -30.50 34.91 1.16
N LEU A 232 -29.41 34.91 1.91
CA LEU A 232 -29.34 35.46 3.28
C LEU A 232 -29.41 36.99 3.28
N ASP A 233 -28.81 37.65 2.29
CA ASP A 233 -28.81 39.10 2.15
C ASP A 233 -30.19 39.65 1.77
N GLY A 234 -30.96 38.87 1.01
CA GLY A 234 -32.34 39.19 0.66
C GLY A 234 -33.36 39.09 1.80
N LEU A 235 -33.00 38.55 2.97
CA LEU A 235 -33.91 38.44 4.13
C LEU A 235 -34.03 39.77 4.88
N GLN A 236 -35.24 40.32 4.97
CA GLN A 236 -35.51 41.57 5.70
C GLN A 236 -35.88 41.29 7.16
N LEU A 237 -34.87 40.96 7.98
CA LEU A 237 -35.05 40.56 9.38
C LEU A 237 -34.98 41.72 10.39
N GLU A 238 -34.70 42.95 9.96
CA GLU A 238 -34.60 44.09 10.89
C GLU A 238 -35.97 44.71 11.18
N TYR A 239 -36.27 44.90 12.47
CA TYR A 239 -37.45 45.63 12.92
C TYR A 239 -37.07 46.91 13.64
N SER A 240 -37.61 48.05 13.17
CA SER A 240 -37.30 49.39 13.67
C SER A 240 -38.19 49.88 14.83
N GLY A 241 -39.25 49.14 15.21
CA GLY A 241 -40.10 49.49 16.34
C GLY A 241 -39.53 49.01 17.67
N ASP A 242 -39.96 49.63 18.77
CA ASP A 242 -39.60 49.23 20.13
C ASP A 242 -40.81 48.65 20.84
N ASN A 243 -40.75 47.34 21.14
CA ASN A 243 -41.79 46.66 21.91
C ASN A 243 -41.22 45.46 22.68
N PRO A 244 -41.92 44.95 23.72
CA PRO A 244 -41.38 43.92 24.62
C PRO A 244 -41.03 42.58 23.94
N LEU A 245 -41.51 42.35 22.71
CA LEU A 245 -41.28 41.13 21.96
C LEU A 245 -40.05 41.23 21.02
N VAL A 246 -39.58 42.43 20.71
CA VAL A 246 -38.43 42.66 19.82
C VAL A 246 -37.14 41.96 20.30
N PRO A 247 -36.77 41.97 21.59
CA PRO A 247 -35.58 41.25 22.05
C PRO A 247 -35.65 39.74 21.81
N VAL A 248 -36.85 39.16 21.98
CA VAL A 248 -37.11 37.73 21.76
C VAL A 248 -37.06 37.39 20.27
N TYR A 249 -37.65 38.26 19.43
CA TYR A 249 -37.55 38.15 17.97
C TYR A 249 -36.09 38.24 17.52
N ARG A 250 -35.36 39.27 17.95
CA ARG A 250 -33.96 39.47 17.56
C ARG A 250 -33.11 38.26 17.92
N LYS A 251 -33.24 37.74 19.14
CA LYS A 251 -32.43 36.61 19.63
C LYS A 251 -32.74 35.29 18.91
N ASN A 252 -34.02 34.97 18.69
CA ASN A 252 -34.43 33.63 18.25
C ASN A 252 -34.80 33.55 16.75
N VAL A 253 -35.00 34.69 16.10
CA VAL A 253 -35.35 34.78 14.68
C VAL A 253 -34.22 35.44 13.90
N ALA A 254 -33.80 36.67 14.22
CA ALA A 254 -32.83 37.39 13.40
C ALA A 254 -31.37 36.90 13.60
N SER A 255 -30.92 36.80 14.86
CA SER A 255 -29.51 36.53 15.20
C SER A 255 -28.93 35.26 14.56
N PRO A 256 -29.65 34.11 14.49
CA PRO A 256 -29.12 32.90 13.85
C PRO A 256 -28.78 33.10 12.36
N PHE A 257 -29.60 33.85 11.61
CA PHE A 257 -29.31 34.13 10.20
C PHE A 257 -28.26 35.21 10.03
N GLU A 258 -28.21 36.20 10.91
CA GLU A 258 -27.13 37.20 10.93
C GLU A 258 -25.77 36.54 11.16
N GLU A 259 -25.69 35.53 12.04
CA GLU A 259 -24.46 34.78 12.30
C GLU A 259 -24.00 33.97 11.08
N VAL A 260 -24.92 33.26 10.41
CA VAL A 260 -24.60 32.54 9.16
C VAL A 260 -24.21 33.53 8.07
N LYS A 261 -24.97 34.63 7.89
CA LYS A 261 -24.68 35.69 6.93
C LYS A 261 -23.31 36.29 7.17
N ARG A 262 -22.95 36.57 8.42
CA ARG A 262 -21.62 37.09 8.80
C ARG A 262 -20.50 36.12 8.42
N ASN A 263 -20.65 34.83 8.72
CA ASN A 263 -19.66 33.81 8.35
C ASN A 263 -19.50 33.67 6.83
N VAL A 264 -20.61 33.61 6.11
CA VAL A 264 -20.61 33.52 4.64
C VAL A 264 -19.99 34.79 4.02
N SER A 265 -20.37 35.97 4.51
CA SER A 265 -19.83 37.26 4.05
C SER A 265 -18.34 37.37 4.29
N TYR A 266 -17.88 36.97 5.48
CA TYR A 266 -16.47 36.97 5.83
C TYR A 266 -15.68 36.04 4.91
N TYR A 267 -16.20 34.83 4.66
CA TYR A 267 -15.58 33.90 3.73
C TYR A 267 -15.46 34.49 2.32
N LEU A 268 -16.52 35.12 1.80
CA LEU A 268 -16.50 35.73 0.47
C LEU A 268 -15.55 36.93 0.38
N GLU A 269 -15.44 37.75 1.43
CA GLU A 269 -14.49 38.87 1.50
C GLU A 269 -13.04 38.35 1.45
N VAL A 270 -12.71 37.38 2.30
CA VAL A 270 -11.36 36.81 2.38
C VAL A 270 -11.02 36.00 1.12
N SER A 271 -11.94 35.19 0.61
CA SER A 271 -11.76 34.41 -0.63
C SER A 271 -11.60 35.33 -1.85
N GLY A 272 -12.40 36.38 -1.94
CA GLY A 272 -12.26 37.39 -2.99
C GLY A 272 -10.92 38.13 -2.93
N PHE A 273 -10.47 38.49 -1.72
CA PHE A 273 -9.14 39.08 -1.54
C PHE A 273 -8.02 38.10 -1.93
N PHE A 274 -8.12 36.84 -1.50
CA PHE A 274 -7.18 35.77 -1.84
C PHE A 274 -7.07 35.58 -3.37
N GLN A 275 -8.17 35.56 -4.09
CA GLN A 275 -8.15 35.50 -5.56
C GLN A 275 -7.55 36.76 -6.19
N SER A 276 -7.78 37.94 -5.58
CA SER A 276 -7.29 39.22 -6.11
C SER A 276 -5.77 39.39 -6.01
N VAL A 277 -5.11 38.69 -5.09
CA VAL A 277 -3.65 38.76 -4.92
C VAL A 277 -2.90 37.86 -5.91
N GLN A 278 -3.57 36.84 -6.47
CA GLN A 278 -3.01 35.91 -7.46
C GLN A 278 -2.92 36.55 -8.87
N LYS A 279 -2.05 37.56 -9.01
CA LYS A 279 -1.92 38.37 -10.24
C LYS A 279 -0.89 37.85 -11.23
N LEU A 280 0.05 37.02 -10.77
CA LEU A 280 1.09 36.46 -11.62
C LEU A 280 0.56 35.23 -12.35
N ALA A 281 1.03 34.99 -13.56
CA ALA A 281 0.70 33.80 -14.33
C ALA A 281 1.96 32.95 -14.53
N VAL A 282 1.81 31.64 -14.42
CA VAL A 282 2.90 30.68 -14.63
C VAL A 282 3.18 30.58 -16.14
N GLU A 283 4.44 30.78 -16.53
CA GLU A 283 4.84 30.84 -17.94
C GLU A 283 5.03 29.45 -18.58
N LYS A 284 5.38 28.45 -17.77
CA LYS A 284 5.83 27.12 -18.21
C LYS A 284 5.16 25.99 -17.44
N ASP A 285 5.02 24.85 -18.10
CA ASP A 285 4.69 23.59 -17.44
C ASP A 285 5.92 23.06 -16.68
N ILE A 286 5.69 22.19 -15.70
CA ILE A 286 6.78 21.48 -15.04
C ILE A 286 7.06 20.20 -15.82
N VAL A 287 8.24 20.13 -16.44
CA VAL A 287 8.74 18.97 -17.16
C VAL A 287 9.91 18.38 -16.38
N ALA A 288 9.74 17.16 -15.88
CA ALA A 288 10.77 16.45 -15.14
C ALA A 288 10.92 15.03 -15.68
N ARG A 289 12.14 14.48 -15.67
CA ARG A 289 12.39 13.08 -16.07
C ARG A 289 12.95 12.26 -14.92
N SER A 290 12.70 10.96 -14.95
CA SER A 290 13.30 10.04 -13.99
C SER A 290 14.83 10.12 -14.05
N MET A 291 15.47 10.15 -12.89
CA MET A 291 16.93 10.18 -12.76
C MET A 291 17.51 8.78 -12.98
N LYS A 292 18.68 8.73 -13.63
CA LYS A 292 19.47 7.50 -13.71
C LYS A 292 20.06 7.14 -12.34
N LYS A 293 20.45 5.87 -12.15
CA LYS A 293 21.05 5.39 -10.89
C LYS A 293 22.25 6.27 -10.46
N ASP A 294 23.12 6.62 -11.40
CA ASP A 294 24.31 7.44 -11.11
C ASP A 294 23.95 8.90 -10.78
N GLU A 295 22.90 9.46 -11.41
CA GLU A 295 22.39 10.80 -11.08
C GLU A 295 21.82 10.83 -9.65
N ARG A 296 21.08 9.79 -9.26
CA ARG A 296 20.55 9.64 -7.89
C ARG A 296 21.67 9.49 -6.85
N LYS A 297 22.69 8.67 -7.16
CA LYS A 297 23.88 8.52 -6.31
C LYS A 297 24.60 9.85 -6.12
N ALA A 298 24.85 10.59 -7.20
CA ALA A 298 25.51 11.89 -7.13
C ALA A 298 24.70 12.92 -6.33
N LEU A 299 23.37 12.93 -6.52
CA LEU A 299 22.48 13.80 -5.74
C LEU A 299 22.48 13.44 -4.26
N PHE A 300 22.47 12.14 -3.93
CA PHE A 300 22.55 11.68 -2.55
C PHE A 300 23.87 12.11 -1.89
N LEU A 301 25.01 11.87 -2.55
CA LEU A 301 26.33 12.30 -2.07
C LEU A 301 26.41 13.81 -1.86
N LYS A 302 25.76 14.60 -2.73
CA LYS A 302 25.64 16.06 -2.56
C LYS A 302 24.78 16.43 -1.34
N LYS A 303 23.66 15.75 -1.10
CA LYS A 303 22.78 16.02 0.06
C LYS A 303 23.45 15.68 1.40
N ILE A 304 24.47 14.81 1.40
CA ILE A 304 25.21 14.41 2.60
C ILE A 304 26.63 15.02 2.66
N GLU A 305 26.88 16.13 1.95
CA GLU A 305 28.21 16.74 1.85
C GLU A 305 28.82 17.04 3.23
N ASP A 306 28.01 17.53 4.17
CA ASP A 306 28.39 17.86 5.55
C ASP A 306 28.14 16.71 6.55
N PHE A 307 27.84 15.50 6.09
CA PHE A 307 27.53 14.37 6.96
C PHE A 307 28.81 13.77 7.60
N PRO A 308 28.84 13.55 8.94
CA PRO A 308 30.05 13.10 9.63
C PRO A 308 30.69 11.81 9.10
N ASP A 309 29.88 10.84 8.69
CA ASP A 309 30.33 9.52 8.21
C ASP A 309 30.23 9.37 6.67
N ARG A 310 30.35 10.47 5.92
CA ARG A 310 30.18 10.48 4.45
C ARG A 310 31.03 9.43 3.74
N GLU A 311 32.32 9.29 4.08
CA GLU A 311 33.22 8.31 3.43
C GLU A 311 32.77 6.86 3.63
N LEU A 312 32.20 6.54 4.80
CA LEU A 312 31.63 5.21 5.06
C LEU A 312 30.40 4.98 4.19
N VAL A 313 29.50 5.96 4.12
CA VAL A 313 28.29 5.89 3.29
C VAL A 313 28.64 5.77 1.80
N GLU A 314 29.66 6.48 1.34
CA GLU A 314 30.13 6.43 -0.05
C GLU A 314 30.62 5.03 -0.44
N ARG A 315 31.40 4.37 0.42
CA ARG A 315 31.79 2.96 0.20
C ARG A 315 30.59 2.02 0.17
N LEU A 316 29.66 2.17 1.12
CA LEU A 316 28.45 1.33 1.17
C LEU A 316 27.57 1.49 -0.07
N LEU A 317 27.52 2.68 -0.69
CA LEU A 317 26.79 2.91 -1.95
C LEU A 317 27.36 2.13 -3.14
N GLU A 318 28.63 1.75 -3.10
CA GLU A 318 29.28 0.94 -4.12
C GLU A 318 29.10 -0.57 -3.86
N GLU A 319 29.15 -0.97 -2.61
CA GLU A 319 29.18 -2.38 -2.19
C GLU A 319 27.80 -2.99 -1.93
N SER A 320 26.80 -2.17 -1.61
CA SER A 320 25.49 -2.63 -1.13
C SER A 320 24.31 -2.20 -1.98
N GLU A 321 23.27 -3.04 -2.01
CA GLU A 321 21.94 -2.68 -2.52
C GLU A 321 21.14 -1.81 -1.53
N ASN A 322 21.42 -1.90 -0.23
CA ASN A 322 20.74 -1.18 0.85
C ASN A 322 21.73 -0.41 1.75
N PRO A 323 22.44 0.59 1.22
CA PRO A 323 23.56 1.25 1.89
C PRO A 323 23.19 1.91 3.23
N VAL A 324 21.97 2.43 3.35
CA VAL A 324 21.50 3.08 4.57
C VAL A 324 21.25 2.08 5.71
N GLU A 325 20.69 0.91 5.40
CA GLU A 325 20.43 -0.12 6.42
C GLU A 325 21.71 -0.86 6.82
N ASP A 326 22.68 -0.97 5.90
CA ASP A 326 24.02 -1.46 6.23
C ASP A 326 24.78 -0.47 7.12
N TYR A 327 24.66 0.84 6.85
CA TYR A 327 25.19 1.88 7.72
C TYR A 327 24.60 1.80 9.13
N VAL A 328 23.27 1.67 9.24
CA VAL A 328 22.55 1.47 10.50
C VAL A 328 23.09 0.25 11.24
N SER A 329 23.21 -0.89 10.55
CA SER A 329 23.68 -2.15 11.14
C SER A 329 25.12 -2.04 11.65
N LEU A 330 26.00 -1.37 10.90
CA LEU A 330 27.39 -1.12 11.31
C LEU A 330 27.48 -0.20 12.52
N LYS A 331 26.72 0.90 12.55
CA LYS A 331 26.72 1.85 13.67
C LYS A 331 26.11 1.26 14.94
N GLU A 332 25.09 0.42 14.83
CA GLU A 332 24.55 -0.29 15.98
C GLU A 332 25.56 -1.29 16.56
N LYS A 333 26.34 -1.95 15.71
CA LYS A 333 27.43 -2.80 16.15
C LYS A 333 28.55 -2.01 16.83
N GLU A 334 28.92 -0.86 16.29
CA GLU A 334 29.90 0.06 16.89
C GLU A 334 29.45 0.54 18.28
N LEU A 335 28.20 0.97 18.42
CA LEU A 335 27.61 1.36 19.71
C LEU A 335 27.60 0.20 20.72
N SER A 336 27.23 -1.00 20.26
CA SER A 336 27.20 -2.22 21.08
C SER A 336 28.59 -2.56 21.62
N GLU A 337 29.62 -2.53 20.77
CA GLU A 337 31.00 -2.84 21.14
C GLU A 337 31.58 -1.77 22.08
N LYS A 338 31.35 -0.49 21.78
CA LYS A 338 31.89 0.65 22.55
C LYS A 338 31.34 0.68 23.99
N HIS A 339 30.03 0.53 24.15
CA HIS A 339 29.36 0.61 25.46
C HIS A 339 29.18 -0.75 26.15
N ARG A 340 29.60 -1.85 25.50
CA ARG A 340 29.43 -3.23 25.99
C ARG A 340 27.97 -3.59 26.30
N VAL A 341 27.07 -3.09 25.46
CA VAL A 341 25.63 -3.30 25.54
C VAL A 341 25.20 -4.22 24.41
N ASP A 342 24.29 -5.16 24.66
CA ASP A 342 23.78 -6.05 23.62
C ASP A 342 22.84 -5.33 22.63
N LEU A 343 22.67 -5.91 21.44
CA LEU A 343 21.82 -5.33 20.39
C LEU A 343 20.33 -5.27 20.76
N LEU A 344 19.84 -6.15 21.65
CA LEU A 344 18.44 -6.11 22.09
C LEU A 344 18.18 -4.90 22.99
N THR A 345 19.16 -4.55 23.83
CA THR A 345 19.11 -3.32 24.64
C THR A 345 19.09 -2.08 23.74
N ILE A 346 19.96 -1.97 22.73
CA ILE A 346 19.91 -0.88 21.75
C ILE A 346 18.55 -0.82 21.05
N ALA A 347 18.01 -1.97 20.61
CA ALA A 347 16.69 -2.06 20.01
C ALA A 347 15.55 -1.56 20.92
N SER A 348 15.70 -1.71 22.23
CA SER A 348 14.72 -1.27 23.24
C SER A 348 14.83 0.22 23.59
N VAL A 349 16.03 0.79 23.52
CA VAL A 349 16.32 2.20 23.86
C VAL A 349 15.92 3.14 22.73
N LYS A 350 16.21 2.78 21.47
CA LYS A 350 15.95 3.62 20.29
C LYS A 350 14.53 4.20 20.26
N PRO A 351 13.44 3.42 20.46
CA PRO A 351 12.09 3.97 20.43
C PRO A 351 11.84 5.00 21.52
N VAL A 352 12.36 4.79 22.73
CA VAL A 352 12.17 5.71 23.88
C VAL A 352 12.87 7.04 23.62
N VAL A 353 14.14 6.99 23.21
CA VAL A 353 14.94 8.18 22.88
C VAL A 353 14.33 8.92 21.69
N SER A 354 13.91 8.21 20.64
CA SER A 354 13.25 8.81 19.48
C SER A 354 11.94 9.51 19.84
N SER A 355 11.12 8.93 20.72
CA SER A 355 9.88 9.56 21.19
C SER A 355 10.15 10.80 22.04
N LEU A 356 11.22 10.81 22.86
CA LEU A 356 11.62 11.98 23.63
C LEU A 356 12.09 13.12 22.72
N ILE A 357 12.91 12.82 21.70
CA ILE A 357 13.33 13.80 20.69
C ILE A 357 12.12 14.40 19.98
N SER A 358 11.17 13.55 19.56
CA SER A 358 9.96 14.00 18.85
C SER A 358 9.12 14.92 19.75
N LEU A 359 8.91 14.54 21.01
CA LEU A 359 8.16 15.33 21.98
C LEU A 359 8.84 16.67 22.29
N ALA A 360 10.17 16.71 22.36
CA ALA A 360 10.92 17.95 22.52
C ALA A 360 10.69 18.90 21.33
N GLN A 361 10.80 18.38 20.10
CA GLN A 361 10.59 19.14 18.87
C GLN A 361 9.16 19.70 18.76
N GLU A 362 8.15 18.90 19.09
CA GLU A 362 6.74 19.33 19.11
C GLU A 362 6.50 20.53 20.04
N ASN A 363 7.31 20.66 21.09
CA ASN A 363 7.21 21.72 22.09
C ASN A 363 8.26 22.82 21.91
N GLY A 364 8.93 22.88 20.74
CA GLY A 364 9.90 23.92 20.41
C GLY A 364 11.17 23.90 21.27
N ILE A 365 11.58 22.71 21.73
CA ILE A 365 12.85 22.50 22.43
C ILE A 365 13.87 22.01 21.40
N GLU A 366 14.79 22.89 21.01
CA GLU A 366 15.87 22.59 20.06
C GLU A 366 17.19 22.53 20.82
N THR A 367 17.72 21.33 21.06
CA THR A 367 19.04 21.16 21.68
C THR A 367 19.86 20.10 20.96
N GLU A 368 21.16 20.36 20.80
CA GLU A 368 22.10 19.40 20.20
C GLU A 368 22.43 18.26 21.16
N ASN A 369 22.47 18.54 22.47
CA ASN A 369 22.76 17.56 23.49
C ASN A 369 21.46 16.97 24.08
N PHE A 370 21.38 15.65 24.22
CA PHE A 370 20.18 14.97 24.72
C PHE A 370 20.00 15.17 26.23
N SER A 371 21.09 15.18 27.02
CA SER A 371 21.03 15.56 28.44
C SER A 371 20.48 16.98 28.67
N GLN A 372 20.87 17.95 27.83
CA GLN A 372 20.33 19.31 27.86
C GLN A 372 18.85 19.35 27.45
N MET A 373 18.47 18.55 26.45
CA MET A 373 17.08 18.41 26.02
C MET A 373 16.20 17.96 27.18
N ILE A 374 16.61 16.92 27.88
CA ILE A 374 15.89 16.37 29.04
C ILE A 374 15.78 17.41 30.16
N SER A 375 16.84 18.18 30.39
CA SER A 375 16.83 19.26 31.39
C SER A 375 15.80 20.36 31.05
N GLU A 376 15.68 20.75 29.78
CA GLU A 376 14.65 21.70 29.35
C GLU A 376 13.23 21.11 29.40
N MET A 377 13.08 19.84 29.02
CA MET A 377 11.79 19.13 29.10
C MET A 377 11.33 18.98 30.55
N ASP A 378 12.25 18.80 31.49
CA ASP A 378 11.94 18.77 32.93
C ASP A 378 11.32 20.07 33.43
N VAL A 379 11.64 21.19 32.80
CA VAL A 379 11.06 22.50 33.14
C VAL A 379 9.77 22.74 32.36
N LYS A 380 9.81 22.61 31.03
CA LYS A 380 8.70 22.99 30.14
C LYS A 380 7.57 21.96 30.10
N LEU A 381 7.86 20.68 30.34
CA LEU A 381 6.93 19.56 30.19
C LEU A 381 6.72 18.79 31.50
N ALA A 382 7.02 19.42 32.64
CA ALA A 382 6.87 18.84 33.97
C ALA A 382 5.50 18.20 34.22
N GLU A 383 4.43 18.77 33.66
CA GLU A 383 3.05 18.27 33.83
C GLU A 383 2.56 17.34 32.71
N SER A 384 3.35 17.13 31.65
CA SER A 384 2.97 16.25 30.55
C SER A 384 2.98 14.79 30.99
N SER A 385 1.83 14.12 30.89
CA SER A 385 1.70 12.69 31.18
C SER A 385 2.55 11.83 30.23
N ALA A 386 2.63 12.21 28.95
CA ALA A 386 3.46 11.56 27.95
C ALA A 386 4.95 11.64 28.31
N TYR A 387 5.41 12.83 28.73
CA TYR A 387 6.80 13.01 29.17
C TYR A 387 7.13 12.17 30.42
N LYS A 388 6.26 12.20 31.44
CA LYS A 388 6.43 11.40 32.68
C LYS A 388 6.58 9.89 32.38
N VAL A 389 5.77 9.35 31.46
CA VAL A 389 5.83 7.93 31.06
C VAL A 389 7.14 7.62 30.33
N LEU A 390 7.54 8.44 29.36
CA LEU A 390 8.78 8.23 28.59
C LEU A 390 10.02 8.35 29.49
N LYS A 391 10.06 9.35 30.37
CA LYS A 391 11.13 9.53 31.35
C LYS A 391 11.23 8.33 32.30
N SER A 392 10.10 7.83 32.81
CA SER A 392 10.09 6.64 33.67
C SER A 392 10.63 5.39 32.96
N LYS A 393 10.28 5.16 31.70
CA LYS A 393 10.83 4.07 30.89
C LYS A 393 12.34 4.22 30.69
N LEU A 394 12.81 5.44 30.43
CA LEU A 394 14.24 5.73 30.28
C LEU A 394 15.01 5.42 31.58
N SER A 395 14.48 5.83 32.74
CA SER A 395 15.10 5.57 34.04
C SER A 395 15.13 4.08 34.43
N GLN A 396 14.18 3.27 33.96
CA GLN A 396 14.15 1.82 34.21
C GLN A 396 15.27 1.05 33.50
N LEU A 397 15.86 1.63 32.45
CA LEU A 397 16.87 0.98 31.63
C LEU A 397 18.29 1.09 32.25
N ASP A 398 18.48 1.94 33.27
CA ASP A 398 19.76 2.14 33.99
C ASP A 398 20.97 2.35 33.06
N LEU A 399 20.85 3.35 32.18
CA LEU A 399 21.85 3.66 31.15
C LEU A 399 22.57 4.97 31.46
N GLY A 400 23.87 5.01 31.15
CA GLY A 400 24.69 6.22 31.33
C GLY A 400 24.30 7.36 30.37
N GLU A 401 24.45 8.61 30.82
CA GLU A 401 24.14 9.80 30.02
C GLU A 401 24.90 9.85 28.70
N GLU A 402 26.20 9.49 28.70
CA GLU A 402 27.05 9.44 27.50
C GLU A 402 26.49 8.47 26.44
N PHE A 403 26.00 7.30 26.86
CA PHE A 403 25.37 6.35 25.95
C PHE A 403 24.07 6.92 25.35
N LEU A 404 23.26 7.59 26.16
CA LEU A 404 22.00 8.19 25.69
C LEU A 404 22.25 9.35 24.71
N ASP A 405 23.25 10.17 24.96
CA ASP A 405 23.69 11.24 24.05
C ASP A 405 24.17 10.66 22.70
N GLU A 406 24.95 9.57 22.72
CA GLU A 406 25.39 8.89 21.51
C GLU A 406 24.25 8.22 20.75
N VAL A 407 23.30 7.58 21.44
CA VAL A 407 22.10 7.02 20.81
C VAL A 407 21.24 8.12 20.18
N ALA A 408 21.08 9.26 20.84
CA ALA A 408 20.36 10.40 20.29
C ALA A 408 21.05 10.97 19.04
N SER A 409 22.39 11.12 19.09
CA SER A 409 23.19 11.54 17.95
C SER A 409 23.08 10.56 16.77
N TYR A 410 23.21 9.27 17.05
CA TYR A 410 22.99 8.18 16.09
C TYR A 410 21.61 8.27 15.43
N LEU A 411 20.53 8.43 16.22
CA LEU A 411 19.17 8.53 15.69
C LEU A 411 18.99 9.75 14.78
N ARG A 412 19.56 10.90 15.13
CA ARG A 412 19.54 12.10 14.27
C ARG A 412 20.30 11.87 12.98
N ASN A 413 21.50 11.28 13.04
CA ASN A 413 22.30 10.97 11.86
C ASN A 413 21.58 9.98 10.93
N VAL A 414 20.97 8.93 11.49
CA VAL A 414 20.17 7.96 10.72
C VAL A 414 18.93 8.61 10.10
N ALA A 415 18.23 9.47 10.85
CA ALA A 415 17.06 10.18 10.33
C ALA A 415 17.44 11.12 9.17
N PHE A 416 18.53 11.88 9.32
CA PHE A 416 19.08 12.72 8.27
C PHE A 416 19.47 11.90 7.04
N LEU A 417 20.24 10.82 7.24
CA LEU A 417 20.72 9.96 6.16
C LEU A 417 19.56 9.30 5.41
N ARG A 418 18.55 8.79 6.12
CA ARG A 418 17.33 8.21 5.53
C ARG A 418 16.55 9.26 4.73
N LYS A 419 16.35 10.47 5.27
CA LYS A 419 15.68 11.58 4.57
C LYS A 419 16.44 11.95 3.29
N ALA A 420 17.75 12.16 3.38
CA ALA A 420 18.60 12.49 2.25
C ALA A 420 18.57 11.40 1.16
N TYR A 421 18.59 10.12 1.57
CA TYR A 421 18.50 8.99 0.65
C TYR A 421 17.12 8.92 -0.01
N GLU A 422 16.03 9.03 0.76
CA GLU A 422 14.66 9.03 0.25
C GLU A 422 14.43 10.18 -0.75
N ASP A 423 14.84 11.39 -0.39
CA ASP A 423 14.75 12.56 -1.26
C ASP A 423 15.54 12.35 -2.55
N ALA A 424 16.77 11.85 -2.48
CA ALA A 424 17.57 11.58 -3.66
C ALA A 424 17.02 10.46 -4.55
N MET A 425 16.48 9.39 -3.95
CA MET A 425 15.93 8.25 -4.69
C MET A 425 14.57 8.57 -5.33
N SER A 426 13.79 9.46 -4.71
CA SER A 426 12.53 9.94 -5.24
C SER A 426 12.68 11.14 -6.19
N SER A 427 13.84 11.81 -6.21
CA SER A 427 14.08 12.98 -7.06
C SER A 427 14.02 12.70 -8.57
N TRP A 428 13.43 13.65 -9.27
CA TRP A 428 13.36 13.70 -10.73
C TRP A 428 14.15 14.90 -11.24
N LYS A 429 14.81 14.73 -12.38
CA LYS A 429 15.61 15.79 -12.98
C LYS A 429 14.70 16.72 -13.75
N ILE A 430 14.64 17.97 -13.29
CA ILE A 430 13.93 19.05 -13.98
C ILE A 430 14.58 19.27 -15.35
N VAL A 431 13.76 19.27 -16.39
CA VAL A 431 14.14 19.54 -17.78
C VAL A 431 13.76 20.96 -18.16
N ASP A 432 12.54 21.37 -17.79
CA ASP A 432 12.03 22.72 -17.93
C ASP A 432 10.97 22.94 -16.84
N ALA A 433 11.02 24.06 -16.14
CA ALA A 433 10.06 24.42 -15.11
C ALA A 433 10.10 25.94 -14.88
N PRO A 434 9.08 26.53 -14.20
CA PRO A 434 9.16 27.88 -13.67
C PRO A 434 10.31 28.04 -12.66
N ASP A 435 10.87 29.24 -12.55
CA ASP A 435 12.06 29.51 -11.72
C ASP A 435 11.85 29.25 -10.22
N PHE A 436 10.60 29.35 -9.75
CA PHE A 436 10.24 29.06 -8.37
C PHE A 436 10.19 27.55 -8.07
N VAL A 437 10.37 26.66 -9.05
CA VAL A 437 10.40 25.20 -8.83
C VAL A 437 11.84 24.75 -8.58
N LYS A 438 12.13 24.42 -7.32
CA LYS A 438 13.47 24.04 -6.87
C LYS A 438 13.76 22.54 -7.05
N GLU A 439 12.79 21.69 -6.73
CA GLU A 439 12.95 20.23 -6.76
C GLU A 439 11.62 19.55 -7.10
N VAL A 440 11.68 18.43 -7.81
CA VAL A 440 10.53 17.56 -8.08
C VAL A 440 10.87 16.16 -7.60
N ARG A 441 10.05 15.60 -6.72
CA ARG A 441 10.21 14.25 -6.18
C ARG A 441 8.96 13.43 -6.51
N VAL A 442 9.12 12.15 -6.79
CA VAL A 442 8.01 11.20 -6.99
C VAL A 442 8.22 10.02 -6.05
N LYS A 443 7.44 9.98 -4.97
CA LYS A 443 7.49 8.97 -3.93
C LYS A 443 6.55 7.82 -4.27
N GLY A 444 7.12 6.61 -4.35
CA GLY A 444 6.36 5.37 -4.61
C GLY A 444 5.64 5.32 -5.96
N GLY A 445 5.82 6.32 -6.84
CA GLY A 445 5.00 6.50 -8.04
C GLY A 445 3.57 6.96 -7.77
N GLU A 446 3.24 7.26 -6.52
CA GLU A 446 1.90 7.61 -6.04
C GLU A 446 1.79 9.08 -5.64
N VAL A 447 2.89 9.70 -5.22
CA VAL A 447 2.90 11.08 -4.72
C VAL A 447 4.00 11.85 -5.43
N ILE A 448 3.64 12.94 -6.08
CA ILE A 448 4.55 13.91 -6.68
C ILE A 448 4.65 15.09 -5.73
N GLU A 449 5.84 15.38 -5.26
CA GLU A 449 6.15 16.53 -4.41
C GLU A 449 6.95 17.53 -5.24
N ILE A 450 6.55 18.80 -5.18
CA ILE A 450 7.19 19.91 -5.88
C ILE A 450 7.60 20.92 -4.82
N LEU A 451 8.90 21.08 -4.66
CA LEU A 451 9.48 22.07 -3.77
C LEU A 451 9.46 23.44 -4.44
N LEU A 452 8.81 24.40 -3.81
CA LEU A 452 8.66 25.76 -4.30
C LEU A 452 9.54 26.73 -3.50
N GLU A 453 10.27 27.59 -4.20
CA GLU A 453 11.12 28.64 -3.62
C GLU A 453 10.58 30.03 -3.98
N GLY A 454 10.34 30.86 -2.97
CA GLY A 454 9.83 32.23 -3.16
C GLY A 454 8.35 32.36 -3.55
N VAL A 455 7.62 31.25 -3.73
CA VAL A 455 6.18 31.25 -4.04
C VAL A 455 5.44 30.30 -3.10
N PRO A 456 4.74 30.81 -2.06
CA PRO A 456 4.00 29.95 -1.13
C PRO A 456 2.99 29.06 -1.85
N SER A 457 2.98 27.77 -1.52
CA SER A 457 2.16 26.74 -2.15
C SER A 457 0.66 27.04 -2.01
N VAL A 458 0.27 27.62 -0.87
CA VAL A 458 -1.10 28.08 -0.64
C VAL A 458 -1.56 29.10 -1.68
N PHE A 459 -0.67 29.94 -2.24
CA PHE A 459 -1.05 30.97 -3.20
C PHE A 459 -1.02 30.52 -4.66
N LEU A 460 -0.61 29.29 -4.95
CA LEU A 460 -0.68 28.75 -6.30
C LEU A 460 -2.13 28.32 -6.60
N SER A 461 -2.71 28.79 -7.70
CA SER A 461 -4.10 28.50 -8.04
C SER A 461 -4.28 27.05 -8.47
N ASP A 462 -5.32 26.41 -7.96
CA ASP A 462 -5.72 25.04 -8.27
C ASP A 462 -6.45 24.91 -9.63
N GLU A 463 -6.10 25.70 -10.65
CA GLU A 463 -6.62 25.42 -12.00
C GLU A 463 -6.35 23.94 -12.32
N PRO A 464 -7.36 23.18 -12.78
CA PRO A 464 -7.44 21.76 -12.49
C PRO A 464 -6.30 20.99 -13.14
N ILE A 465 -5.29 20.65 -12.33
CA ILE A 465 -4.29 19.63 -12.66
C ILE A 465 -4.99 18.28 -12.51
N ASP A 466 -5.85 17.95 -13.48
CA ASP A 466 -6.61 16.69 -13.48
C ASP A 466 -5.76 15.50 -13.94
N SER A 467 -4.70 15.79 -14.70
CA SER A 467 -3.83 14.76 -15.24
C SER A 467 -2.40 15.23 -15.43
N VAL A 468 -1.50 14.27 -15.35
CA VAL A 468 -0.08 14.42 -15.62
C VAL A 468 0.27 13.57 -16.83
N LYS A 469 0.96 14.16 -17.81
CA LYS A 469 1.34 13.45 -19.03
C LYS A 469 2.69 12.77 -18.84
N LEU A 470 2.75 11.47 -19.07
CA LEU A 470 3.99 10.70 -19.10
C LEU A 470 4.36 10.35 -20.53
N LYS A 471 5.65 10.44 -20.84
CA LYS A 471 6.27 9.92 -22.06
C LYS A 471 7.40 8.98 -21.72
N PHE A 472 7.51 7.88 -22.45
CA PHE A 472 8.50 6.83 -22.21
C PHE A 472 9.37 6.64 -23.46
N SER A 473 10.66 6.42 -23.23
CA SER A 473 11.57 5.87 -24.23
C SER A 473 11.30 4.38 -24.44
N PHE A 474 11.78 3.81 -25.54
CA PHE A 474 11.62 2.37 -25.83
C PHE A 474 12.16 1.48 -24.70
N SER A 475 13.32 1.82 -24.12
CA SER A 475 13.89 1.09 -22.99
C SER A 475 13.01 1.16 -21.73
N GLU A 476 12.35 2.29 -21.49
CA GLU A 476 11.44 2.45 -20.35
C GLU A 476 10.15 1.68 -20.54
N VAL A 477 9.60 1.65 -21.76
CA VAL A 477 8.45 0.79 -22.10
C VAL A 477 8.80 -0.68 -21.81
N LEU A 478 9.97 -1.14 -22.27
CA LEU A 478 10.41 -2.51 -21.98
C LEU A 478 10.53 -2.77 -20.47
N ALA A 479 11.11 -1.82 -19.72
CA ALA A 479 11.23 -1.94 -18.28
C ALA A 479 9.85 -1.92 -17.57
N ASN A 480 8.88 -1.17 -18.07
CA ASN A 480 7.52 -1.12 -17.53
C ASN A 480 6.78 -2.44 -17.76
N ILE A 481 6.95 -3.07 -18.92
CA ILE A 481 6.36 -4.39 -19.22
C ILE A 481 6.81 -5.44 -18.20
N PHE A 482 8.10 -5.47 -17.87
CA PHE A 482 8.65 -6.46 -16.92
C PHE A 482 8.62 -6.01 -15.46
N GLN A 483 8.03 -4.85 -15.14
CA GLN A 483 8.04 -4.31 -13.79
C GLN A 483 7.40 -5.28 -12.79
N ASN A 484 6.26 -5.86 -13.12
CA ASN A 484 5.58 -6.85 -12.28
C ASN A 484 6.45 -8.08 -11.97
N TYR A 485 7.37 -8.47 -12.86
CA TYR A 485 8.28 -9.60 -12.62
C TYR A 485 9.37 -9.23 -11.62
N VAL A 486 9.89 -8.00 -11.71
CA VAL A 486 10.87 -7.47 -10.75
C VAL A 486 10.22 -7.32 -9.38
N ASP A 487 9.04 -6.71 -9.32
CA ASP A 487 8.29 -6.52 -8.07
C ASP A 487 7.91 -7.87 -7.45
N ALA A 488 7.46 -8.83 -8.27
CA ALA A 488 7.18 -10.18 -7.81
C ALA A 488 8.43 -10.88 -7.27
N TRP A 489 9.57 -10.78 -7.96
CA TRP A 489 10.81 -11.40 -7.52
C TRP A 489 11.31 -10.86 -6.17
N ASN A 490 11.12 -9.56 -5.92
CA ASN A 490 11.56 -8.89 -4.70
C ASN A 490 10.55 -8.97 -3.55
N ALA A 491 9.30 -9.39 -3.80
CA ALA A 491 8.25 -9.46 -2.80
C ALA A 491 8.44 -10.59 -1.76
N ALA A 492 9.26 -11.60 -2.06
CA ALA A 492 9.54 -12.71 -1.16
C ALA A 492 10.91 -13.31 -1.48
N PRO A 493 11.53 -14.11 -0.59
CA PRO A 493 12.82 -14.75 -0.84
C PRO A 493 12.69 -15.93 -1.84
N PHE A 494 12.30 -15.64 -3.09
CA PHE A 494 12.14 -16.61 -4.16
C PHE A 494 13.37 -17.50 -4.37
N PRO A 495 14.63 -17.02 -4.30
CA PRO A 495 15.80 -17.90 -4.39
C PRO A 495 15.76 -19.04 -3.36
N ARG A 496 15.33 -18.73 -2.13
CA ARG A 496 15.18 -19.74 -1.07
C ARG A 496 14.03 -20.69 -1.36
N TYR A 497 12.89 -20.18 -1.83
CA TYR A 497 11.74 -21.00 -2.18
C TYR A 497 12.02 -21.95 -3.34
N TYR A 498 12.76 -21.50 -4.36
CA TYR A 498 13.24 -22.35 -5.45
C TYR A 498 14.15 -23.46 -4.94
N PHE A 499 15.12 -23.11 -4.09
CA PHE A 499 16.01 -24.10 -3.49
C PHE A 499 15.21 -25.14 -2.69
N ASN A 500 14.29 -24.71 -1.83
CA ASN A 500 13.46 -25.59 -1.02
C ASN A 500 12.61 -26.52 -1.88
N THR A 501 11.90 -25.98 -2.89
CA THR A 501 11.08 -26.78 -3.81
C THR A 501 11.91 -27.80 -4.57
N PHE A 502 13.04 -27.38 -5.15
CA PHE A 502 13.91 -28.26 -5.92
C PHE A 502 14.52 -29.34 -5.02
N PHE A 503 15.02 -28.97 -3.84
CA PHE A 503 15.61 -29.88 -2.88
C PHE A 503 14.61 -30.92 -2.37
N VAL A 504 13.42 -30.49 -1.95
CA VAL A 504 12.36 -31.38 -1.47
C VAL A 504 11.87 -32.28 -2.60
N ALA A 505 11.58 -31.73 -3.78
CA ALA A 505 11.10 -32.51 -4.92
C ALA A 505 12.13 -33.54 -5.40
N THR A 506 13.40 -33.17 -5.50
CA THR A 506 14.47 -34.09 -5.91
C THR A 506 14.70 -35.18 -4.86
N THR A 507 14.81 -34.80 -3.59
CA THR A 507 15.12 -35.75 -2.52
C THR A 507 13.98 -36.74 -2.31
N THR A 508 12.73 -36.27 -2.26
CA THR A 508 11.55 -37.16 -2.16
C THR A 508 11.46 -38.11 -3.35
N THR A 509 11.73 -37.63 -4.56
CA THR A 509 11.70 -38.45 -5.78
C THR A 509 12.77 -39.53 -5.75
N LEU A 510 14.02 -39.18 -5.42
CA LEU A 510 15.11 -40.16 -5.37
C LEU A 510 14.85 -41.23 -4.31
N LEU A 511 14.43 -40.81 -3.11
CA LEU A 511 14.12 -41.75 -2.03
C LEU A 511 12.93 -42.64 -2.38
N GLU A 512 11.87 -42.08 -2.98
CA GLU A 512 10.71 -42.86 -3.43
C GLU A 512 11.09 -43.88 -4.51
N VAL A 513 11.88 -43.50 -5.51
CA VAL A 513 12.33 -44.44 -6.54
C VAL A 513 13.13 -45.59 -5.93
N VAL A 514 14.00 -45.30 -4.95
CA VAL A 514 14.80 -46.32 -4.27
C VAL A 514 13.91 -47.26 -3.46
N THR A 515 13.07 -46.72 -2.59
CA THR A 515 12.18 -47.53 -1.73
C THR A 515 11.18 -48.33 -2.56
N ALA A 516 10.61 -47.72 -3.61
CA ALA A 516 9.66 -48.38 -4.50
C ALA A 516 10.33 -49.48 -5.31
N SER A 517 11.55 -49.27 -5.82
CA SER A 517 12.30 -50.31 -6.54
C SER A 517 12.63 -51.50 -5.63
N LEU A 518 13.04 -51.24 -4.39
CA LEU A 518 13.32 -52.31 -3.42
C LEU A 518 12.07 -53.14 -3.09
N ALA A 519 10.96 -52.46 -2.77
CA ALA A 519 9.70 -53.13 -2.46
C ALA A 519 9.15 -53.88 -3.68
N ALA A 520 9.12 -53.23 -4.86
CA ALA A 520 8.68 -53.86 -6.11
C ALA A 520 9.50 -55.10 -6.46
N TYR A 521 10.82 -55.05 -6.27
CA TYR A 521 11.71 -56.18 -6.48
C TYR A 521 11.41 -57.34 -5.53
N ALA A 522 11.24 -57.06 -4.24
CA ALA A 522 10.85 -58.08 -3.27
C ALA A 522 9.52 -58.75 -3.66
N PHE A 523 8.51 -57.98 -4.05
CA PHE A 523 7.20 -58.49 -4.46
C PHE A 523 7.16 -59.18 -5.84
N SER A 524 8.20 -59.04 -6.67
CA SER A 524 8.24 -59.64 -8.02
C SER A 524 9.23 -60.81 -8.14
N TRP A 525 10.39 -60.72 -7.49
CA TRP A 525 11.51 -61.66 -7.64
C TRP A 525 11.81 -62.50 -6.40
N MET A 526 11.41 -62.07 -5.20
CA MET A 526 11.64 -62.83 -3.98
C MET A 526 10.44 -63.71 -3.62
N VAL A 527 10.73 -64.84 -2.99
CA VAL A 527 9.73 -65.79 -2.49
C VAL A 527 9.76 -65.74 -0.97
N PHE A 528 8.69 -65.26 -0.35
CA PHE A 528 8.53 -65.21 1.10
C PHE A 528 7.06 -65.44 1.47
N PRO A 529 6.79 -66.01 2.66
CA PRO A 529 5.42 -66.33 3.07
C PRO A 529 4.56 -65.05 3.17
N GLY A 530 3.33 -65.09 2.65
CA GLY A 530 2.38 -63.98 2.72
C GLY A 530 2.58 -62.84 1.71
N ARG A 531 3.53 -62.97 0.77
CA ARG A 531 3.86 -61.94 -0.25
C ARG A 531 2.64 -61.32 -0.93
N ASP A 532 1.77 -62.15 -1.52
CA ASP A 532 0.65 -61.66 -2.32
C ASP A 532 -0.48 -61.07 -1.47
N PHE A 533 -0.62 -61.52 -0.21
CA PHE A 533 -1.53 -60.93 0.77
C PHE A 533 -1.05 -59.54 1.21
N ILE A 534 0.23 -59.39 1.57
CA ILE A 534 0.82 -58.10 1.94
C ILE A 534 0.72 -57.11 0.77
N PHE A 535 0.94 -57.57 -0.45
CA PHE A 535 0.76 -56.74 -1.64
C PHE A 535 -0.70 -56.32 -1.84
N GLY A 536 -1.66 -57.22 -1.59
CA GLY A 536 -3.09 -56.88 -1.58
C GLY A 536 -3.44 -55.82 -0.54
N LEU A 537 -2.85 -55.89 0.66
CA LEU A 537 -3.02 -54.87 1.70
C LEU A 537 -2.46 -53.51 1.25
N PHE A 538 -1.30 -53.50 0.58
CA PHE A 538 -0.76 -52.27 -0.02
C PHE A 538 -1.78 -51.65 -0.98
N LEU A 539 -2.32 -52.42 -1.93
CA LEU A 539 -3.34 -51.92 -2.87
C LEU A 539 -4.59 -51.38 -2.18
N ALA A 540 -5.04 -52.00 -1.08
CA ALA A 540 -6.18 -51.51 -0.31
C ALA A 540 -5.95 -50.09 0.24
N THR A 541 -4.71 -49.73 0.59
CA THR A 541 -4.41 -48.36 1.07
C THR A 541 -4.58 -47.29 0.00
N MET A 542 -4.49 -47.63 -1.30
CA MET A 542 -4.73 -46.68 -2.39
C MET A 542 -6.20 -46.24 -2.50
N MET A 543 -7.13 -46.98 -1.87
CA MET A 543 -8.54 -46.62 -1.84
C MET A 543 -8.85 -45.54 -0.79
N ILE A 544 -7.90 -45.25 0.11
CA ILE A 544 -8.06 -44.24 1.16
C ILE A 544 -7.73 -42.85 0.58
N PRO A 545 -8.65 -41.87 0.62
CA PRO A 545 -8.37 -40.51 0.18
C PRO A 545 -7.30 -39.86 1.06
N GLY A 546 -6.29 -39.24 0.44
CA GLY A 546 -5.16 -38.66 1.15
C GLY A 546 -5.55 -37.53 2.11
N GLU A 547 -6.62 -36.79 1.79
CA GLU A 547 -7.15 -35.68 2.58
C GLU A 547 -7.66 -36.13 3.95
N VAL A 548 -8.16 -37.37 4.06
CA VAL A 548 -8.63 -37.94 5.35
C VAL A 548 -7.44 -38.16 6.31
N LEU A 549 -6.26 -38.41 5.76
CA LEU A 549 -5.03 -38.64 6.54
C LEU A 549 -4.33 -37.34 6.94
N LEU A 550 -4.78 -36.18 6.46
CA LEU A 550 -4.09 -34.90 6.68
C LEU A 550 -4.00 -34.53 8.17
N VAL A 551 -5.13 -34.54 8.89
CA VAL A 551 -5.16 -34.19 10.32
C VAL A 551 -4.39 -35.22 11.17
N PRO A 552 -4.60 -36.55 11.01
CA PRO A 552 -3.79 -37.53 11.71
C PRO A 552 -2.28 -37.39 11.47
N ASN A 553 -1.87 -37.15 10.22
CA ASN A 553 -0.46 -36.98 9.87
C ASN A 553 0.11 -35.70 10.48
N PHE A 554 -0.62 -34.60 10.45
CA PHE A 554 -0.21 -33.36 11.10
C PHE A 554 0.04 -33.55 12.61
N ILE A 555 -0.89 -34.20 13.31
CA ILE A 555 -0.75 -34.52 14.75
C ILE A 555 0.50 -35.38 14.99
N THR A 556 0.76 -36.36 14.10
CA THR A 556 1.91 -37.25 14.21
C THR A 556 3.22 -36.49 14.08
N ILE A 557 3.36 -35.67 13.04
CA ILE A 557 4.55 -34.85 12.76
C ILE A 557 4.77 -33.80 13.85
N SER A 558 3.68 -33.23 14.38
CA SER A 558 3.74 -32.32 15.53
C SER A 558 4.28 -33.01 16.78
N LYS A 559 3.79 -34.21 17.12
CA LYS A 559 4.30 -35.00 18.26
C LYS A 559 5.77 -35.39 18.11
N LEU A 560 6.24 -35.59 16.88
CA LEU A 560 7.64 -35.89 16.56
C LEU A 560 8.55 -34.66 16.61
N GLY A 561 7.99 -33.43 16.74
CA GLY A 561 8.76 -32.20 16.72
C GLY A 561 9.34 -31.86 15.35
N TRP A 562 8.75 -32.37 14.26
CA TRP A 562 9.26 -32.19 12.90
C TRP A 562 8.69 -30.95 12.19
N ILE A 563 7.74 -30.24 12.82
CA ILE A 563 7.16 -29.00 12.27
C ILE A 563 8.27 -27.99 11.99
N ASP A 564 8.15 -27.29 10.86
CA ASP A 564 9.13 -26.33 10.37
C ASP A 564 10.52 -26.95 10.13
N THR A 565 10.55 -28.16 9.55
CA THR A 565 11.79 -28.85 9.13
C THR A 565 11.62 -29.56 7.79
N TYR A 566 12.73 -29.90 7.13
CA TYR A 566 12.69 -30.75 5.94
C TYR A 566 12.19 -32.17 6.21
N TYR A 567 12.28 -32.68 7.45
CA TYR A 567 11.78 -34.01 7.78
C TYR A 567 10.27 -34.12 7.55
N ALA A 568 9.51 -33.10 7.96
CA ALA A 568 8.07 -33.03 7.70
C ALA A 568 7.72 -32.97 6.20
N LEU A 569 8.62 -32.43 5.37
CA LEU A 569 8.41 -32.28 3.94
C LEU A 569 8.84 -33.50 3.12
N ILE A 570 9.80 -34.28 3.62
CA ILE A 570 10.44 -35.35 2.85
C ILE A 570 9.93 -36.73 3.31
N ILE A 571 10.12 -37.06 4.59
CA ILE A 571 9.99 -38.42 5.11
C ILE A 571 8.59 -39.02 4.92
N PRO A 572 7.47 -38.31 5.16
CA PRO A 572 6.13 -38.87 4.95
C PRO A 572 5.87 -39.31 3.50
N TRP A 573 6.64 -38.78 2.56
CA TRP A 573 6.39 -38.90 1.13
C TRP A 573 7.42 -39.77 0.41
N ILE A 574 8.29 -40.49 1.11
CA ILE A 574 9.28 -41.39 0.47
C ILE A 574 8.71 -42.76 0.09
N VAL A 575 7.46 -43.05 0.44
CA VAL A 575 6.80 -44.32 0.09
C VAL A 575 5.55 -44.02 -0.72
N SER A 576 5.45 -44.62 -1.89
CA SER A 576 4.28 -44.53 -2.75
C SER A 576 3.86 -45.92 -3.19
N VAL A 577 2.66 -46.33 -2.78
CA VAL A 577 2.11 -47.63 -3.16
C VAL A 577 1.87 -47.71 -4.67
N PHE A 578 1.47 -46.60 -5.28
CA PHE A 578 1.33 -46.52 -6.74
C PHE A 578 2.67 -46.77 -7.45
N ALA A 579 3.77 -46.17 -6.98
CA ALA A 579 5.10 -46.39 -7.53
C ALA A 579 5.53 -47.85 -7.39
N ILE A 580 5.30 -48.46 -6.21
CA ILE A 580 5.59 -49.88 -5.96
C ILE A 580 4.80 -50.77 -6.92
N PHE A 581 3.50 -50.50 -7.09
CA PHE A 581 2.65 -51.24 -8.01
C PHE A 581 3.16 -51.11 -9.45
N LEU A 582 3.38 -49.88 -9.93
CA LEU A 582 3.81 -49.62 -11.30
C LEU A 582 5.14 -50.30 -11.62
N LEU A 583 6.14 -50.15 -10.74
CA LEU A 583 7.44 -50.79 -10.91
C LEU A 583 7.33 -52.32 -10.84
N ARG A 584 6.52 -52.86 -9.93
CA ARG A 584 6.29 -54.31 -9.83
C ARG A 584 5.67 -54.86 -11.12
N GLN A 585 4.69 -54.17 -11.71
CA GLN A 585 4.09 -54.61 -12.97
C GLN A 585 5.14 -54.70 -14.07
N HIS A 586 6.02 -53.70 -14.18
CA HIS A 586 7.10 -53.73 -15.17
C HIS A 586 8.14 -54.81 -14.85
N PHE A 587 8.54 -54.98 -13.59
CA PHE A 587 9.53 -55.99 -13.17
C PHE A 587 9.06 -57.42 -13.47
N LEU A 588 7.75 -57.70 -13.39
CA LEU A 588 7.17 -58.99 -13.73
C LEU A 588 7.20 -59.31 -15.23
N THR A 589 7.37 -58.30 -16.11
CA THR A 589 7.51 -58.52 -17.55
C THR A 589 8.90 -58.99 -17.97
N ILE A 590 9.88 -58.90 -17.07
CA ILE A 590 11.26 -59.28 -17.35
C ILE A 590 11.40 -60.82 -17.26
N PRO A 591 11.95 -61.51 -18.28
CA PRO A 591 12.09 -62.97 -18.29
C PRO A 591 12.89 -63.50 -17.09
N ARG A 592 12.41 -64.58 -16.45
CA ARG A 592 13.04 -65.15 -15.24
C ARG A 592 14.40 -65.79 -15.52
N GLU A 593 14.59 -66.26 -16.74
CA GLU A 593 15.82 -66.89 -17.24
C GLU A 593 17.04 -65.96 -17.10
N LEU A 594 16.82 -64.63 -17.14
CA LEU A 594 17.88 -63.64 -16.92
C LEU A 594 18.46 -63.70 -15.50
N PHE A 595 17.64 -64.02 -14.50
CA PHE A 595 18.11 -64.17 -13.13
C PHE A 595 18.86 -65.47 -12.93
N ASP A 596 18.38 -66.57 -13.52
CA ASP A 596 19.05 -67.87 -13.45
C ASP A 596 20.45 -67.78 -14.08
N ALA A 597 20.58 -67.12 -15.23
CA ALA A 597 21.87 -66.84 -15.87
C ALA A 597 22.77 -65.96 -14.99
N ALA A 598 22.26 -64.85 -14.47
CA ALA A 598 23.04 -63.95 -13.61
C ALA A 598 23.48 -64.63 -12.30
N LYS A 599 22.68 -65.57 -11.77
CA LYS A 599 23.01 -66.34 -10.57
C LYS A 599 24.15 -67.33 -10.82
N ILE A 600 24.22 -67.91 -12.02
CA ILE A 600 25.38 -68.74 -12.45
C ILE A 600 26.65 -67.89 -12.46
N ASP A 601 26.56 -66.61 -12.86
CA ASP A 601 27.68 -65.64 -12.82
C ASP A 601 27.99 -65.09 -11.41
N GLY A 602 27.38 -65.64 -10.35
CA GLY A 602 27.60 -65.22 -8.97
C GLY A 602 26.96 -63.86 -8.60
N CYS A 603 25.98 -63.39 -9.37
CA CYS A 603 25.30 -62.13 -9.11
C CYS A 603 24.35 -62.24 -7.91
N SER A 604 24.52 -61.34 -6.92
CA SER A 604 23.60 -61.23 -5.78
C SER A 604 22.29 -60.52 -6.16
N HIS A 605 21.23 -60.72 -5.39
CA HIS A 605 19.95 -60.02 -5.58
C HIS A 605 20.10 -58.49 -5.61
N TRP A 606 20.94 -57.93 -4.75
CA TRP A 606 21.23 -56.49 -4.73
C TRP A 606 21.85 -56.02 -6.05
N ARG A 607 22.86 -56.76 -6.53
CA ARG A 607 23.54 -56.46 -7.80
C ARG A 607 22.58 -56.63 -8.99
N PHE A 608 21.76 -57.68 -8.99
CA PHE A 608 20.79 -57.96 -10.04
C PHE A 608 19.71 -56.86 -10.14
N LEU A 609 19.20 -56.38 -9.01
CA LEU A 609 18.23 -55.28 -8.99
C LEU A 609 18.79 -54.03 -9.69
N TRP A 610 19.94 -53.55 -9.24
CA TRP A 610 20.47 -52.26 -9.69
C TRP A 610 21.18 -52.32 -11.05
N GLN A 611 21.79 -53.44 -11.41
CA GLN A 611 22.53 -53.57 -12.68
C GLN A 611 21.68 -54.13 -13.83
N MET A 612 20.60 -54.85 -13.56
CA MET A 612 19.76 -55.48 -14.59
C MET A 612 18.32 -54.98 -14.56
N VAL A 613 17.60 -55.21 -13.45
CA VAL A 613 16.15 -54.96 -13.37
C VAL A 613 15.79 -53.48 -13.52
N VAL A 614 16.42 -52.60 -12.75
CA VAL A 614 16.17 -51.14 -12.82
C VAL A 614 16.53 -50.57 -14.20
N PRO A 615 17.70 -50.88 -14.80
CA PRO A 615 18.05 -50.43 -16.16
C PRO A 615 17.08 -50.89 -17.25
N LEU A 616 16.60 -52.13 -17.20
CA LEU A 616 15.58 -52.65 -18.13
C LEU A 616 14.20 -52.01 -17.91
N SER A 617 13.99 -51.47 -16.71
CA SER A 617 12.75 -50.79 -16.30
C SER A 617 12.82 -49.27 -16.37
N LYS A 618 13.84 -48.71 -17.03
CA LYS A 618 14.04 -47.25 -17.17
C LYS A 618 12.77 -46.48 -17.53
N PRO A 619 11.93 -46.89 -18.51
CA PRO A 619 10.72 -46.15 -18.84
C PRO A 619 9.74 -46.04 -17.66
N ALA A 620 9.53 -47.13 -16.91
CA ALA A 620 8.65 -47.14 -15.74
C ALA A 620 9.23 -46.33 -14.57
N VAL A 621 10.54 -46.47 -14.32
CA VAL A 621 11.25 -45.72 -13.28
C VAL A 621 11.22 -44.22 -13.54
N ILE A 622 11.54 -43.79 -14.76
CA ILE A 622 11.49 -42.37 -15.15
C ILE A 622 10.06 -41.83 -15.07
N THR A 623 9.06 -42.61 -15.49
CA THR A 623 7.65 -42.20 -15.41
C THR A 623 7.22 -41.98 -13.96
N SER A 624 7.52 -42.93 -13.07
CA SER A 624 7.24 -42.79 -11.63
C SER A 624 7.97 -41.59 -11.03
N ALA A 625 9.26 -41.42 -11.36
CA ALA A 625 10.07 -40.31 -10.87
C ALA A 625 9.53 -38.95 -11.31
N LEU A 626 9.12 -38.82 -12.58
CA LEU A 626 8.56 -37.59 -13.11
C LEU A 626 7.23 -37.24 -12.42
N LEU A 627 6.32 -38.21 -12.29
CA LEU A 627 5.04 -38.00 -11.59
C LEU A 627 5.26 -37.56 -10.15
N LYS A 628 6.22 -38.18 -9.45
CA LYS A 628 6.58 -37.81 -8.09
C LYS A 628 7.17 -36.40 -8.02
N PHE A 629 8.12 -36.08 -8.89
CA PHE A 629 8.76 -34.78 -8.91
C PHE A 629 7.75 -33.66 -9.14
N VAL A 630 6.86 -33.81 -10.13
CA VAL A 630 5.80 -32.83 -10.43
C VAL A 630 4.82 -32.69 -9.26
N GLY A 631 4.42 -33.82 -8.65
CA GLY A 631 3.56 -33.81 -7.46
C GLY A 631 4.20 -33.09 -6.28
N SER A 632 5.48 -33.34 -6.02
CA SER A 632 6.21 -32.67 -4.94
C SER A 632 6.49 -31.19 -5.24
N TRP A 633 6.70 -30.82 -6.51
CA TRP A 633 6.90 -29.43 -6.93
C TRP A 633 5.63 -28.59 -6.71
N ASN A 634 4.46 -29.16 -6.98
CA ASN A 634 3.16 -28.51 -6.86
C ASN A 634 2.53 -28.64 -5.45
N ALA A 635 3.23 -29.25 -4.50
CA ALA A 635 2.72 -29.48 -3.16
C ALA A 635 2.50 -28.14 -2.41
N PHE A 636 1.23 -27.85 -2.11
CA PHE A 636 0.82 -26.62 -1.44
C PHE A 636 0.28 -26.88 -0.03
N LEU A 637 -0.84 -27.60 0.07
CA LEU A 637 -1.60 -27.72 1.32
C LEU A 637 -0.78 -28.30 2.48
N TRP A 638 -0.07 -29.40 2.24
CA TRP A 638 0.77 -30.01 3.26
C TRP A 638 1.90 -29.09 3.73
N VAL A 639 2.57 -28.40 2.80
CA VAL A 639 3.68 -27.50 3.14
C VAL A 639 3.17 -26.31 3.94
N LEU A 640 2.01 -25.75 3.56
CA LEU A 640 1.39 -24.63 4.25
C LEU A 640 1.10 -24.93 5.72
N ILE A 641 0.60 -26.14 6.03
CA ILE A 641 0.24 -26.49 7.42
C ILE A 641 1.45 -26.88 8.28
N VAL A 642 2.55 -27.38 7.70
CA VAL A 642 3.71 -27.87 8.48
C VAL A 642 4.90 -26.91 8.49
N THR A 643 4.84 -25.77 7.79
CA THR A 643 5.91 -24.76 7.76
C THR A 643 5.42 -23.42 8.28
N ASN A 644 6.20 -22.82 9.18
CA ASN A 644 5.91 -21.54 9.80
C ASN A 644 6.88 -20.45 9.33
N SER A 645 8.12 -20.82 8.98
CA SER A 645 9.16 -19.87 8.56
C SER A 645 9.42 -19.91 7.06
N GLU A 646 9.86 -18.77 6.51
CA GLU A 646 10.28 -18.66 5.11
C GLU A 646 11.46 -19.58 4.76
N LYS A 647 12.22 -20.02 5.77
CA LYS A 647 13.38 -20.90 5.62
C LYS A 647 13.02 -22.24 4.97
N TYR A 648 11.81 -22.77 5.18
CA TYR A 648 11.40 -24.09 4.67
C TYR A 648 10.22 -24.06 3.70
N ARG A 649 9.58 -22.90 3.51
CA ARG A 649 8.48 -22.76 2.55
C ARG A 649 8.92 -23.10 1.14
N THR A 650 8.06 -23.81 0.42
CA THR A 650 8.22 -24.08 -1.01
C THR A 650 7.61 -22.96 -1.82
N LEU A 651 7.98 -22.92 -3.10
CA LEU A 651 7.54 -21.95 -4.08
C LEU A 651 6.02 -21.84 -4.21
N PRO A 652 5.21 -22.93 -4.26
CA PRO A 652 3.75 -22.82 -4.26
C PRO A 652 3.19 -22.08 -3.03
N VAL A 653 3.78 -22.29 -1.84
CA VAL A 653 3.37 -21.58 -0.62
C VAL A 653 3.85 -20.13 -0.66
N GLY A 654 5.05 -19.88 -1.20
CA GLY A 654 5.61 -18.55 -1.39
C GLY A 654 4.73 -17.63 -2.25
N LEU A 655 3.93 -18.17 -3.17
CA LEU A 655 2.96 -17.40 -3.95
C LEU A 655 1.85 -16.75 -3.09
N GLN A 656 1.62 -17.21 -1.85
CA GLN A 656 0.70 -16.53 -0.94
C GLN A 656 1.15 -15.13 -0.53
N ALA A 657 2.42 -14.77 -0.73
CA ALA A 657 2.92 -13.41 -0.45
C ALA A 657 2.14 -12.31 -1.21
N PHE A 658 1.46 -12.66 -2.31
CA PHE A 658 0.66 -11.73 -3.11
C PHE A 658 -0.82 -11.68 -2.72
N SER A 659 -1.23 -12.43 -1.70
CA SER A 659 -2.61 -12.44 -1.21
C SER A 659 -2.64 -12.03 0.25
N SER A 660 -3.44 -11.02 0.56
CA SER A 660 -3.59 -10.46 1.90
C SER A 660 -5.06 -10.24 2.24
N ASP A 661 -5.35 -9.90 3.49
CA ASP A 661 -6.72 -9.57 3.94
C ASP A 661 -7.32 -8.35 3.21
N VAL A 662 -6.46 -7.45 2.71
CA VAL A 662 -6.87 -6.27 1.95
C VAL A 662 -7.05 -6.54 0.45
N GLY A 663 -6.72 -7.75 -0.01
CA GLY A 663 -6.90 -8.17 -1.39
C GLY A 663 -5.69 -8.93 -1.97
N THR A 664 -5.86 -9.40 -3.21
CA THR A 664 -4.84 -10.13 -3.97
C THR A 664 -4.27 -9.24 -5.08
N GLN A 665 -2.94 -9.16 -5.15
CA GLN A 665 -2.22 -8.47 -6.22
C GLN A 665 -2.07 -9.40 -7.43
N TYR A 666 -3.15 -9.56 -8.20
CA TYR A 666 -3.21 -10.53 -9.29
C TYR A 666 -2.13 -10.34 -10.36
N ASN A 667 -1.76 -9.11 -10.71
CA ASN A 667 -0.65 -8.84 -11.65
C ASN A 667 0.67 -9.45 -11.17
N LEU A 668 1.02 -9.27 -9.89
CA LEU A 668 2.24 -9.82 -9.30
C LEU A 668 2.15 -11.34 -9.10
N LEU A 669 1.00 -11.84 -8.64
CA LEU A 669 0.76 -13.27 -8.49
C LEU A 669 0.92 -14.02 -9.82
N MET A 670 0.40 -13.46 -10.91
CA MET A 670 0.51 -14.07 -12.25
C MET A 670 1.94 -13.99 -12.79
N ALA A 671 2.67 -12.89 -12.53
CA ALA A 671 4.10 -12.81 -12.86
C ALA A 671 4.91 -13.86 -12.10
N ALA A 672 4.67 -14.00 -10.79
CA ALA A 672 5.30 -15.00 -9.96
C ALA A 672 4.97 -16.44 -10.40
N ALA A 673 3.70 -16.72 -10.67
CA ALA A 673 3.26 -18.02 -11.18
C ALA A 673 3.93 -18.38 -12.52
N THR A 674 4.14 -17.39 -13.40
CA THR A 674 4.77 -17.57 -14.70
C THR A 674 6.22 -18.03 -14.60
N PHE A 675 7.04 -17.38 -13.78
CA PHE A 675 8.42 -17.87 -13.60
C PHE A 675 8.46 -19.18 -12.80
N SER A 676 7.51 -19.37 -11.88
CA SER A 676 7.43 -20.53 -10.98
C SER A 676 7.20 -21.87 -11.69
N ILE A 677 6.45 -21.85 -12.80
CA ILE A 677 6.16 -23.05 -13.59
C ILE A 677 7.27 -23.38 -14.60
N LEU A 678 8.17 -22.43 -14.89
CA LEU A 678 9.17 -22.55 -15.94
C LEU A 678 10.07 -23.80 -15.79
N PRO A 679 10.57 -24.18 -14.59
CA PRO A 679 11.39 -25.39 -14.46
C PRO A 679 10.62 -26.68 -14.76
N VAL A 680 9.33 -26.75 -14.43
CA VAL A 680 8.49 -27.91 -14.71
C VAL A 680 8.23 -28.03 -16.22
N VAL A 681 7.99 -26.91 -16.90
CA VAL A 681 7.85 -26.88 -18.36
C VAL A 681 9.14 -27.36 -19.04
N ILE A 682 10.30 -26.85 -18.60
CA ILE A 682 11.61 -27.27 -19.13
C ILE A 682 11.80 -28.77 -18.91
N LEU A 683 11.56 -29.27 -17.69
CA LEU A 683 11.67 -30.69 -17.36
C LEU A 683 10.75 -31.55 -18.24
N PHE A 684 9.51 -31.12 -18.45
CA PHE A 684 8.56 -31.83 -19.30
C PHE A 684 9.04 -31.93 -20.75
N ILE A 685 9.56 -30.84 -21.34
CA ILE A 685 10.08 -30.82 -22.73
C ILE A 685 11.18 -31.88 -22.91
N PHE A 686 12.04 -32.08 -21.91
CA PHE A 686 13.11 -33.08 -21.97
C PHE A 686 12.63 -34.52 -21.65
N THR A 687 11.56 -34.68 -20.87
CA THR A 687 11.11 -36.00 -20.37
C THR A 687 9.90 -36.58 -21.10
N GLN A 688 9.16 -35.79 -21.87
CA GLN A 688 7.92 -36.19 -22.57
C GLN A 688 8.05 -37.48 -23.41
N LYS A 689 9.22 -37.72 -24.04
CA LYS A 689 9.47 -38.93 -24.84
C LYS A 689 9.40 -40.22 -24.00
N TYR A 690 9.86 -40.17 -22.75
CA TYR A 690 9.83 -41.33 -21.85
C TYR A 690 8.43 -41.55 -21.29
N PHE A 691 7.68 -40.46 -21.05
CA PHE A 691 6.29 -40.52 -20.61
C PHE A 691 5.40 -41.27 -21.61
N ILE A 692 5.53 -40.93 -22.91
CA ILE A 692 4.79 -41.60 -23.99
C ILE A 692 5.16 -43.10 -24.06
N GLN A 693 6.45 -43.43 -23.93
CA GLN A 693 6.93 -44.82 -23.96
C GLN A 693 6.48 -45.65 -22.74
N GLY A 694 6.43 -45.04 -21.56
CA GLY A 694 6.02 -45.70 -20.31
C GLY A 694 4.55 -46.11 -20.30
N ILE A 695 3.65 -45.20 -20.72
CA ILE A 695 2.20 -45.44 -20.72
C ILE A 695 1.75 -46.31 -21.89
N ALA A 696 2.36 -46.15 -23.08
CA ALA A 696 1.96 -46.89 -24.27
C ALA A 696 2.19 -48.41 -24.16
N ARG A 697 3.14 -48.86 -23.33
CA ARG A 697 3.45 -50.30 -23.15
C ARG A 697 2.58 -51.01 -22.11
N THR A 698 1.94 -50.28 -21.20
CA THR A 698 1.09 -50.86 -20.15
C THR A 698 -0.36 -51.10 -20.60
N GLY A 699 -0.76 -50.58 -21.77
CA GLY A 699 -2.14 -50.60 -22.27
C GLY A 699 -2.41 -51.42 -23.54
N LEU A 700 -1.40 -52.04 -24.15
CA LEU A 700 -1.56 -52.90 -25.33
C LEU A 700 -1.37 -54.37 -24.93
N LYS A 701 -2.47 -55.11 -24.89
CA LYS A 701 -2.49 -56.56 -25.10
C LYS A 701 -2.76 -56.84 -26.56
#